data_AF-A0A562WDB7-F1
#
_entry.id   AF-A0A562WDB7-F1
#
_cell.length_a   1.000
_cell.length_b   1.000
_cell.length_c   1.000
_cell.angle_alpha   90.00
_cell.angle_beta   90.00
_cell.angle_gamma   90.00
#
_symmetry.space_group_name_H-M   'P 1'
#
loop_
_entity.id
_entity.type
_entity.pdbx_description
1 polymer ?
#
loop_
_entity_poly.entity_id
_entity_poly.type
_entity_poly.pdbx_seq_one_letter_code
_entity_poly.pdbx_strand_id
1 'polypeptide(L)'
;MRRSVAGVAASVLAAAAAVLAVQVTVAPSGSAAAAAAEPYSWKNVRIDGGGFVPGIVFNPTEKNLIYARTDIGGAYRWEQSTQSWTPLLDWVGNDRWGWNGVVSLATDPVQTNRLYAAVGMYTNSWDPNNGAILRSTDKGATWQATALPFKNGGNMPGRGMGERLAVDPNRNSIVYYGAEGGNGLWRSTDHGVTWARVTNFPNVGNYVADPNDSSGYQSQNQGLTWVSFDKSTGTAGAATQTIYVGVADKQNPVYRSTDGGATWERIPGQPTGYLAHKGVVDHVGGHLYIATSDTGGPYDGAKGDVWKFSRATGAWTRISPIPSSSTDAYFGYSGLTIDRQKPNTLMVATQISWWPDAIFWRSTDGGATWSRIWDWSSYPNRTKKYTMDISTVPWLDFGANPNPPEETPKLGWMNESVEIDPHDSNRFLYGTGATVYGSTDLTKWDTGGTFTIRPMVKGLEETAVLDLVSPPTGAPLVSALGDIGGFRHTDLTAVPAKMFTQPVFTSTTSLDYAEANPSVLVRAGNFADADRPGDSHVAFSTDGGANWFQGSEPGGINSGGTVAAAADGSRFVWAPGDAGQQVVHSVGFGNSWTASTGIPANAVVESDRVDPNRFYGFSGGRFYVSTNGGASFTATAATGLPSTGNVKFKALPGKAGELWLAGEGGLWRSTDSGASFTKSAGVGTAGNVGFGKAAPGQTYPALYLFGTVDGQHGVFRSDNVGTTWVRINDDRHQYGNAGEALTGDPRVYGRVYLGTNGRGILVADRLGGDPTTPPPTSTPPPTTPRRPRRRPPRPADHPTAGHRLRGDVPGDRVLAGRFPGRGDRPQRRDHVDLRLGGGLDVPGRPADQPALGRAAHPDRRLGLRPGPRLERRARCRCQHRVRLPRQLDRGERGAGDAHLHRPLTPPTADGPGAGVPGPSAGTISPGGRGGCR
;
A
#
# COMPACT_ATOMS: atom_id res chain seq x y z
N MET A 1 25.01 12.33 -66.31
CA MET A 1 25.90 11.45 -67.10
C MET A 1 26.07 10.16 -66.27
N ARG A 2 25.82 8.92 -66.76
CA ARG A 2 26.63 8.10 -67.71
C ARG A 2 28.11 8.05 -67.27
N ARG A 3 28.78 6.93 -66.94
CA ARG A 3 28.55 5.44 -66.91
C ARG A 3 29.29 4.88 -65.65
N SER A 4 29.02 3.73 -65.00
CA SER A 4 28.85 2.30 -65.39
C SER A 4 30.16 1.54 -65.72
N VAL A 5 30.23 0.21 -65.42
CA VAL A 5 31.37 -0.78 -65.55
C VAL A 5 32.17 -0.94 -64.22
N ALA A 6 32.37 -2.09 -63.53
CA ALA A 6 32.46 -3.57 -63.77
C ALA A 6 33.83 -4.07 -64.29
N GLY A 7 34.45 -5.20 -63.90
CA GLY A 7 34.23 -6.18 -62.83
C GLY A 7 35.19 -7.39 -62.96
N VAL A 8 35.57 -8.03 -61.84
CA VAL A 8 36.16 -9.40 -61.66
C VAL A 8 37.36 -9.87 -62.52
N ALA A 9 38.47 -10.22 -61.84
CA ALA A 9 39.41 -11.33 -62.18
C ALA A 9 40.22 -11.75 -60.94
N ALA A 10 40.81 -12.95 -60.91
CA ALA A 10 41.46 -13.52 -59.70
C ALA A 10 42.74 -14.33 -60.01
N SER A 11 43.61 -14.50 -59.00
CA SER A 11 44.71 -15.47 -59.00
C SER A 11 45.13 -15.83 -57.57
N VAL A 12 45.69 -17.03 -57.36
CA VAL A 12 46.03 -17.61 -56.04
C VAL A 12 47.45 -18.22 -56.10
N LEU A 13 48.23 -18.01 -55.04
CA LEU A 13 49.20 -18.91 -54.35
C LEU A 13 50.05 -18.00 -53.43
N ALA A 14 50.02 -18.14 -52.10
CA ALA A 14 50.50 -19.23 -51.24
C ALA A 14 52.02 -19.19 -50.97
N ALA A 15 52.40 -18.67 -49.81
CA ALA A 15 53.69 -18.87 -49.16
C ALA A 15 53.43 -19.02 -47.65
N ALA A 16 54.00 -20.05 -47.02
CA ALA A 16 53.72 -20.39 -45.63
C ALA A 16 54.77 -19.80 -44.67
N ALA A 17 54.31 -19.26 -43.53
CA ALA A 17 55.14 -18.94 -42.38
C ALA A 17 54.56 -19.63 -41.14
N ALA A 18 55.37 -20.44 -40.45
CA ALA A 18 54.89 -21.22 -39.31
C ALA A 18 54.82 -20.35 -38.05
N VAL A 19 53.64 -20.26 -37.43
CA VAL A 19 53.45 -19.66 -36.11
C VAL A 19 53.16 -20.79 -35.13
N LEU A 20 53.91 -20.86 -34.02
CA LEU A 20 53.64 -21.83 -32.96
C LEU A 20 52.30 -21.48 -32.28
N ALA A 21 51.27 -22.29 -32.54
CA ALA A 21 50.02 -22.22 -31.81
C ALA A 21 50.23 -22.79 -30.39
N VAL A 22 50.48 -21.92 -29.42
CA VAL A 22 50.36 -22.28 -27.99
C VAL A 22 48.90 -22.61 -27.74
N GLN A 23 48.57 -23.90 -27.59
CA GLN A 23 47.23 -24.31 -27.19
C GLN A 23 47.00 -23.95 -25.73
N VAL A 24 46.48 -22.75 -25.50
CA VAL A 24 45.87 -22.38 -24.21
C VAL A 24 44.61 -23.22 -24.08
N THR A 25 44.72 -24.36 -23.38
CA THR A 25 43.57 -25.14 -22.94
C THR A 25 42.81 -24.35 -21.90
N VAL A 26 41.92 -23.47 -22.35
CA VAL A 26 40.93 -22.81 -21.49
C VAL A 26 40.03 -23.92 -20.95
N ALA A 27 40.31 -24.36 -19.73
CA ALA A 27 39.41 -25.27 -19.02
C ALA A 27 38.04 -24.60 -18.93
N PRO A 28 36.93 -25.29 -19.25
CA PRO A 28 35.61 -24.71 -19.16
C PRO A 28 35.36 -24.32 -17.71
N SER A 29 35.25 -23.01 -17.45
CA SER A 29 34.78 -22.48 -16.18
C SER A 29 33.33 -22.93 -15.99
N GLY A 30 33.15 -24.05 -15.31
CA GLY A 30 31.84 -24.63 -15.09
C GLY A 30 30.92 -23.61 -14.44
N SER A 31 29.70 -23.48 -14.97
CA SER A 31 28.64 -22.75 -14.29
C SER A 31 28.50 -23.30 -12.87
N ALA A 32 28.51 -22.40 -11.87
CA ALA A 32 28.21 -22.80 -10.50
C ALA A 32 26.89 -23.57 -10.48
N ALA A 33 26.87 -24.72 -9.80
CA ALA A 33 25.64 -25.48 -9.64
C ALA A 33 24.69 -24.65 -8.77
N ALA A 34 23.48 -24.37 -9.26
CA ALA A 34 22.49 -23.61 -8.51
C ALA A 34 22.20 -24.30 -7.16
N ALA A 35 22.02 -23.49 -6.11
CA ALA A 35 21.73 -23.98 -4.78
C ALA A 35 20.48 -24.90 -4.76
N ALA A 36 20.53 -25.96 -3.96
CA ALA A 36 19.42 -26.92 -3.87
C ALA A 36 18.15 -26.24 -3.34
N ALA A 37 16.98 -26.60 -3.86
CA ALA A 37 15.70 -26.04 -3.42
C ALA A 37 15.00 -26.95 -2.39
N GLU A 38 14.42 -26.36 -1.34
CA GLU A 38 13.53 -27.05 -0.40
C GLU A 38 12.08 -26.54 -0.57
N PRO A 39 11.06 -27.41 -0.71
CA PRO A 39 9.67 -26.98 -0.84
C PRO A 39 9.10 -26.30 0.43
N TYR A 40 8.44 -25.16 0.23
CA TYR A 40 7.91 -24.29 1.29
C TYR A 40 6.46 -23.85 1.00
N SER A 41 5.68 -23.62 2.06
CA SER A 41 4.35 -22.99 2.01
C SER A 41 4.50 -21.49 2.26
N TRP A 42 4.37 -20.67 1.22
CA TRP A 42 4.33 -19.21 1.33
C TRP A 42 2.90 -18.70 1.54
N LYS A 43 2.71 -17.81 2.53
CA LYS A 43 1.42 -17.18 2.87
C LYS A 43 1.66 -15.75 3.37
N ASN A 44 0.68 -14.87 3.27
CA ASN A 44 0.72 -13.62 4.02
C ASN A 44 0.43 -13.85 5.52
N VAL A 45 1.09 -13.06 6.38
CA VAL A 45 0.61 -12.78 7.74
C VAL A 45 -0.53 -11.78 7.59
N ARG A 46 -1.70 -12.09 8.16
CA ARG A 46 -2.94 -11.45 7.73
C ARG A 46 -3.17 -10.07 8.36
N ILE A 47 -3.25 -9.04 7.53
CA ILE A 47 -3.63 -7.67 7.89
C ILE A 47 -4.94 -7.26 7.19
N ASP A 48 -5.27 -7.87 6.04
CA ASP A 48 -6.38 -7.53 5.15
C ASP A 48 -6.34 -6.05 4.69
N GLY A 49 -5.49 -5.75 3.69
CA GLY A 49 -5.40 -4.45 3.01
C GLY A 49 -4.12 -3.66 3.32
N GLY A 50 -4.28 -2.39 3.72
CA GLY A 50 -3.20 -1.52 4.18
C GLY A 50 -2.42 -0.76 3.10
N GLY A 51 -2.98 -0.61 1.90
CA GLY A 51 -2.41 0.16 0.79
C GLY A 51 -3.49 0.84 -0.07
N PHE A 52 -3.09 1.39 -1.23
CA PHE A 52 -3.98 2.16 -2.11
C PHE A 52 -4.39 1.36 -3.35
N VAL A 53 -5.70 1.16 -3.50
CA VAL A 53 -6.32 0.55 -4.68
C VAL A 53 -6.88 1.61 -5.65
N PRO A 54 -6.08 2.17 -6.59
CA PRO A 54 -6.52 3.20 -7.53
C PRO A 54 -7.53 2.73 -8.60
N GLY A 55 -7.70 1.42 -8.79
CA GLY A 55 -8.57 0.88 -9.83
C GLY A 55 -9.17 -0.49 -9.50
N ILE A 56 -10.48 -0.59 -9.60
CA ILE A 56 -11.26 -1.82 -9.57
C ILE A 56 -11.90 -2.00 -10.95
N VAL A 57 -11.90 -3.22 -11.49
CA VAL A 57 -12.37 -3.50 -12.86
C VAL A 57 -13.25 -4.75 -12.87
N PHE A 58 -14.55 -4.54 -13.06
CA PHE A 58 -15.51 -5.61 -13.32
C PHE A 58 -15.50 -6.01 -14.80
N ASN A 59 -15.57 -7.29 -15.11
CA ASN A 59 -15.84 -7.74 -16.47
C ASN A 59 -17.31 -7.46 -16.84
N PRO A 60 -17.61 -6.75 -17.95
CA PRO A 60 -18.98 -6.36 -18.29
C PRO A 60 -19.83 -7.51 -18.87
N THR A 61 -19.25 -8.72 -19.00
CA THR A 61 -19.90 -9.89 -19.63
C THR A 61 -19.87 -11.17 -18.78
N GLU A 62 -19.01 -11.27 -17.77
CA GLU A 62 -18.97 -12.40 -16.83
C GLU A 62 -19.26 -11.94 -15.39
N LYS A 63 -20.40 -12.37 -14.83
CA LYS A 63 -20.79 -12.01 -13.45
C LYS A 63 -19.79 -12.55 -12.43
N ASN A 64 -19.43 -11.68 -11.47
CA ASN A 64 -18.43 -11.91 -10.42
C ASN A 64 -16.97 -11.99 -10.88
N LEU A 65 -16.64 -11.77 -12.15
CA LEU A 65 -15.24 -11.64 -12.56
C LEU A 65 -14.79 -10.18 -12.32
N ILE A 66 -14.07 -9.97 -11.23
CA ILE A 66 -13.59 -8.66 -10.78
C ILE A 66 -12.07 -8.72 -10.59
N TYR A 67 -11.39 -7.62 -10.93
CA TYR A 67 -9.97 -7.42 -10.70
C TYR A 67 -9.73 -6.12 -9.91
N ALA A 68 -8.60 -6.05 -9.22
CA ALA A 68 -8.10 -4.83 -8.59
C ALA A 68 -6.64 -4.60 -9.01
N ARG A 69 -6.26 -3.33 -9.21
CA ARG A 69 -4.88 -2.89 -9.42
C ARG A 69 -4.43 -2.01 -8.26
N THR A 70 -3.16 -2.16 -7.89
CA THR A 70 -2.53 -1.44 -6.77
C THR A 70 -1.33 -0.63 -7.29
N ASP A 71 -0.89 0.37 -6.54
CA ASP A 71 0.20 1.25 -7.00
C ASP A 71 1.61 0.68 -6.75
N ILE A 72 1.77 -0.16 -5.73
CA ILE A 72 3.03 -0.88 -5.41
C ILE A 72 2.90 -2.40 -5.32
N GLY A 73 1.69 -2.96 -5.21
CA GLY A 73 1.43 -4.35 -4.78
C GLY A 73 0.96 -5.33 -5.85
N GLY A 74 1.12 -4.99 -7.13
CA GLY A 74 0.67 -5.81 -8.26
C GLY A 74 -0.83 -5.70 -8.56
N ALA A 75 -1.41 -6.82 -8.99
CA ALA A 75 -2.82 -6.94 -9.36
C ALA A 75 -3.44 -8.22 -8.80
N TYR A 76 -4.75 -8.16 -8.56
CA TYR A 76 -5.51 -9.21 -7.89
C TYR A 76 -6.78 -9.59 -8.67
N ARG A 77 -7.23 -10.84 -8.56
CA ARG A 77 -8.54 -11.33 -9.01
C ARG A 77 -9.43 -11.67 -7.82
N TRP A 78 -10.72 -11.37 -7.92
CA TRP A 78 -11.73 -11.71 -6.93
C TRP A 78 -12.20 -13.17 -7.03
N GLU A 79 -12.24 -13.85 -5.89
CA GLU A 79 -12.76 -15.22 -5.74
C GLU A 79 -14.10 -15.20 -4.99
N GLN A 80 -15.19 -15.26 -5.77
CA GLN A 80 -16.56 -15.12 -5.26
C GLN A 80 -16.95 -16.21 -4.24
N SER A 81 -16.38 -17.41 -4.31
CA SER A 81 -16.68 -18.52 -3.39
C SER A 81 -16.14 -18.29 -1.97
N THR A 82 -15.04 -17.56 -1.83
CA THR A 82 -14.33 -17.31 -0.55
C THR A 82 -14.41 -15.86 -0.07
N GLN A 83 -15.00 -14.97 -0.89
CA GLN A 83 -15.07 -13.51 -0.69
C GLN A 83 -13.69 -12.94 -0.39
N SER A 84 -12.73 -13.21 -1.27
CA SER A 84 -11.32 -12.82 -1.10
C SER A 84 -10.63 -12.56 -2.44
N TRP A 85 -9.50 -11.88 -2.39
CA TRP A 85 -8.64 -11.63 -3.53
C TRP A 85 -7.52 -12.67 -3.64
N THR A 86 -7.07 -12.92 -4.87
CA THR A 86 -5.90 -13.75 -5.21
C THR A 86 -4.88 -12.90 -5.96
N PRO A 87 -3.62 -12.77 -5.50
CA PRO A 87 -2.59 -12.02 -6.20
C PRO A 87 -2.20 -12.72 -7.52
N LEU A 88 -1.85 -11.93 -8.54
CA LEU A 88 -1.57 -12.41 -9.90
C LEU A 88 -0.12 -12.18 -10.35
N LEU A 89 0.67 -11.43 -9.58
CA LEU A 89 2.00 -10.92 -9.97
C LEU A 89 3.14 -11.31 -9.00
N ASP A 90 2.91 -12.19 -8.03
CA ASP A 90 3.94 -12.60 -7.03
C ASP A 90 5.20 -13.26 -7.66
N TRP A 91 5.13 -13.64 -8.94
CA TRP A 91 6.25 -14.09 -9.77
C TRP A 91 7.23 -12.97 -10.20
N VAL A 92 6.85 -11.69 -10.05
CA VAL A 92 7.71 -10.55 -10.37
C VAL A 92 8.95 -10.56 -9.46
N GLY A 93 10.14 -10.62 -10.05
CA GLY A 93 11.41 -10.68 -9.34
C GLY A 93 12.04 -9.31 -9.08
N ASN A 94 13.12 -9.31 -8.29
CA ASN A 94 13.93 -8.12 -7.98
C ASN A 94 14.63 -7.53 -9.22
N ASP A 95 14.73 -8.26 -10.32
CA ASP A 95 15.24 -7.73 -11.60
C ASP A 95 14.27 -6.73 -12.25
N ARG A 96 12.96 -6.96 -12.07
CA ARG A 96 11.86 -6.23 -12.72
C ARG A 96 10.81 -5.70 -11.73
N TRP A 97 11.21 -5.43 -10.48
CA TRP A 97 10.31 -5.12 -9.37
C TRP A 97 9.28 -4.02 -9.66
N GLY A 98 9.62 -3.05 -10.51
CA GLY A 98 8.72 -2.01 -11.00
C GLY A 98 7.43 -2.54 -11.63
N TRP A 99 7.41 -3.78 -12.11
CA TRP A 99 6.22 -4.43 -12.68
C TRP A 99 5.14 -4.76 -11.64
N ASN A 100 5.41 -4.59 -10.34
CA ASN A 100 4.36 -4.57 -9.32
C ASN A 100 3.59 -3.24 -9.27
N GLY A 101 4.11 -2.16 -9.86
CA GLY A 101 3.30 -0.94 -10.07
C GLY A 101 2.37 -1.13 -11.26
N VAL A 102 1.06 -1.15 -11.03
CA VAL A 102 0.06 -1.44 -12.07
C VAL A 102 -0.75 -0.18 -12.40
N VAL A 103 -0.30 0.56 -13.43
CA VAL A 103 -0.90 1.84 -13.82
C VAL A 103 -2.28 1.67 -14.46
N SER A 104 -2.57 0.52 -15.10
CA SER A 104 -3.90 0.23 -15.64
C SER A 104 -4.12 -1.27 -15.90
N LEU A 105 -5.38 -1.72 -15.84
CA LEU A 105 -5.78 -3.11 -16.04
C LEU A 105 -7.04 -3.18 -16.93
N ALA A 106 -7.05 -4.11 -17.89
CA ALA A 106 -8.18 -4.32 -18.80
C ALA A 106 -8.56 -5.80 -18.89
N THR A 107 -9.81 -6.13 -18.57
CA THR A 107 -10.39 -7.46 -18.79
C THR A 107 -11.18 -7.49 -20.09
N ASP A 108 -11.09 -8.60 -20.81
CA ASP A 108 -11.64 -8.74 -22.16
C ASP A 108 -13.16 -9.00 -22.14
N PRO A 109 -13.99 -8.19 -22.82
CA PRO A 109 -15.45 -8.31 -22.84
C PRO A 109 -16.00 -9.23 -23.96
N VAL A 110 -15.12 -9.96 -24.66
CA VAL A 110 -15.46 -10.91 -25.74
C VAL A 110 -14.92 -12.30 -25.42
N GLN A 111 -13.72 -12.39 -24.86
CA GLN A 111 -13.06 -13.63 -24.44
C GLN A 111 -12.58 -13.50 -22.99
N THR A 112 -13.49 -13.62 -22.03
CA THR A 112 -13.33 -13.24 -20.60
C THR A 112 -12.21 -13.94 -19.83
N ASN A 113 -11.59 -14.97 -20.40
CA ASN A 113 -10.33 -15.53 -19.90
C ASN A 113 -9.12 -14.61 -20.12
N ARG A 114 -9.21 -13.63 -21.03
CA ARG A 114 -8.12 -12.68 -21.33
C ARG A 114 -8.11 -11.50 -20.36
N LEU A 115 -6.89 -11.13 -20.00
CA LEU A 115 -6.58 -10.07 -19.06
C LEU A 115 -5.29 -9.37 -19.52
N TYR A 116 -5.26 -8.05 -19.42
CA TYR A 116 -4.10 -7.23 -19.77
C TYR A 116 -3.79 -6.28 -18.62
N ALA A 117 -2.51 -6.02 -18.36
CA ALA A 117 -2.06 -5.05 -17.35
C ALA A 117 -0.90 -4.22 -17.90
N ALA A 118 -0.97 -2.90 -17.72
CA ALA A 118 0.12 -1.97 -17.97
C ALA A 118 0.91 -1.79 -16.66
N VAL A 119 2.21 -2.10 -16.69
CA VAL A 119 3.05 -2.23 -15.49
C VAL A 119 4.36 -1.46 -15.59
N GLY A 120 4.95 -1.12 -14.44
CA GLY A 120 6.10 -0.22 -14.27
C GLY A 120 5.76 0.82 -13.20
N MET A 121 6.66 1.13 -12.26
CA MET A 121 6.27 1.81 -11.01
C MET A 121 6.56 3.32 -11.02
N TYR A 122 7.71 3.74 -11.56
CA TYR A 122 8.11 5.15 -11.60
C TYR A 122 8.67 5.55 -12.96
N THR A 123 8.41 6.78 -13.40
CA THR A 123 8.95 7.29 -14.68
C THR A 123 10.23 8.12 -14.54
N ASN A 124 10.71 8.34 -13.31
CA ASN A 124 12.01 8.98 -13.01
C ASN A 124 13.16 7.95 -12.96
N SER A 125 14.20 8.21 -12.16
CA SER A 125 15.36 7.32 -11.98
C SER A 125 15.20 6.24 -10.91
N TRP A 126 14.08 6.19 -10.16
CA TRP A 126 13.91 5.23 -9.06
C TRP A 126 13.64 3.81 -9.55
N ASP A 127 12.72 3.63 -10.50
CA ASP A 127 12.57 2.37 -11.24
C ASP A 127 13.64 2.35 -12.35
N PRO A 128 14.60 1.40 -12.39
CA PRO A 128 15.59 1.34 -13.47
C PRO A 128 15.00 0.82 -14.78
N ASN A 129 13.84 0.16 -14.75
CA ASN A 129 13.26 -0.54 -15.89
C ASN A 129 12.37 0.35 -16.77
N ASN A 130 12.08 -0.15 -17.97
CA ASN A 130 10.93 0.30 -18.76
C ASN A 130 9.67 -0.43 -18.31
N GLY A 131 8.51 0.18 -18.62
CA GLY A 131 7.22 -0.45 -18.42
C GLY A 131 6.98 -1.58 -19.41
N ALA A 132 5.94 -2.36 -19.16
CA ALA A 132 5.50 -3.43 -20.05
C ALA A 132 3.97 -3.47 -20.14
N ILE A 133 3.47 -4.11 -21.20
CA ILE A 133 2.11 -4.66 -21.22
C ILE A 133 2.22 -6.16 -20.96
N LEU A 134 1.61 -6.62 -19.87
CA LEU A 134 1.39 -8.03 -19.59
C LEU A 134 0.07 -8.47 -20.22
N ARG A 135 0.04 -9.68 -20.78
CA ARG A 135 -1.18 -10.35 -21.28
C ARG A 135 -1.30 -11.76 -20.69
N SER A 136 -2.52 -12.15 -20.37
CA SER A 136 -2.90 -13.49 -19.91
C SER A 136 -4.07 -14.01 -20.75
N THR A 137 -4.18 -15.33 -20.85
CA THR A 137 -5.32 -16.05 -21.46
C THR A 137 -6.02 -16.99 -20.46
N ASP A 138 -5.75 -16.82 -19.16
CA ASP A 138 -6.17 -17.69 -18.06
C ASP A 138 -6.52 -16.90 -16.78
N LYS A 139 -7.06 -15.69 -16.94
CA LYS A 139 -7.50 -14.79 -15.85
C LYS A 139 -6.38 -14.39 -14.88
N GLY A 140 -5.15 -14.28 -15.40
CA GLY A 140 -3.95 -13.84 -14.68
C GLY A 140 -3.19 -14.94 -13.95
N ALA A 141 -3.44 -16.23 -14.25
CA ALA A 141 -2.68 -17.33 -13.64
C ALA A 141 -1.30 -17.54 -14.30
N THR A 142 -1.17 -17.22 -15.59
CA THR A 142 0.10 -17.12 -16.31
C THR A 142 0.11 -15.89 -17.22
N TRP A 143 1.30 -15.38 -17.51
CA TRP A 143 1.49 -14.12 -18.22
C TRP A 143 2.56 -14.21 -19.30
N GLN A 144 2.38 -13.44 -20.36
CA GLN A 144 3.43 -13.06 -21.30
C GLN A 144 3.61 -11.55 -21.26
N ALA A 145 4.83 -11.06 -21.36
CA ALA A 145 5.14 -9.63 -21.35
C ALA A 145 5.58 -9.13 -22.72
N THR A 146 5.17 -7.92 -23.08
CA THR A 146 5.77 -7.11 -24.15
C THR A 146 6.29 -5.81 -23.53
N ALA A 147 7.61 -5.64 -23.49
CA ALA A 147 8.25 -4.44 -22.96
C ALA A 147 7.96 -3.22 -23.85
N LEU A 148 7.80 -2.06 -23.24
CA LEU A 148 7.59 -0.78 -23.91
C LEU A 148 8.93 -0.04 -24.07
N PRO A 149 9.07 0.87 -25.06
CA PRO A 149 10.27 1.70 -25.21
C PRO A 149 10.34 2.88 -24.23
N PHE A 150 9.51 2.89 -23.18
CA PHE A 150 9.40 3.94 -22.16
C PHE A 150 8.91 3.37 -20.82
N LYS A 151 8.88 4.20 -19.77
CA LYS A 151 8.44 3.85 -18.41
C LYS A 151 6.95 4.11 -18.18
N ASN A 152 6.35 3.32 -17.29
CA ASN A 152 5.00 3.55 -16.75
C ASN A 152 5.11 3.98 -15.28
N GLY A 153 4.10 4.68 -14.77
CA GLY A 153 4.07 5.30 -13.45
C GLY A 153 3.01 4.74 -12.52
N GLY A 154 3.05 3.43 -12.25
CA GLY A 154 2.14 2.74 -11.33
C GLY A 154 1.99 3.42 -9.96
N ASN A 155 3.08 3.97 -9.41
CA ASN A 155 3.10 4.76 -8.18
C ASN A 155 3.42 6.26 -8.40
N MET A 156 3.16 6.81 -9.59
CA MET A 156 3.34 8.24 -9.87
C MET A 156 2.09 9.07 -9.51
N PRO A 157 2.18 10.40 -9.46
CA PRO A 157 1.00 11.28 -9.45
C PRO A 157 0.15 11.07 -10.71
N GLY A 158 -1.18 11.11 -10.58
CA GLY A 158 -2.09 10.83 -11.71
C GLY A 158 -2.49 9.36 -11.91
N ARG A 159 -2.12 8.46 -10.99
CA ARG A 159 -2.39 7.00 -11.07
C ARG A 159 -3.82 6.56 -10.79
N GLY A 160 -4.63 7.41 -10.16
CA GLY A 160 -6.07 7.19 -9.94
C GLY A 160 -6.91 7.39 -11.21
N MET A 161 -6.44 8.24 -12.12
CA MET A 161 -7.05 8.43 -13.43
C MET A 161 -6.95 7.15 -14.27
N GLY A 162 -8.04 6.75 -14.92
CA GLY A 162 -8.09 5.48 -15.63
C GLY A 162 -9.48 5.04 -16.12
N GLU A 163 -9.58 3.93 -16.84
CA GLU A 163 -8.46 3.03 -17.22
C GLU A 163 -7.76 3.48 -18.51
N ARG A 164 -6.43 3.54 -18.46
CA ARG A 164 -5.55 3.93 -19.60
C ARG A 164 -5.47 2.83 -20.66
N LEU A 165 -5.65 1.58 -20.26
CA LEU A 165 -5.63 0.38 -21.10
C LEU A 165 -7.07 -0.05 -21.41
N ALA A 166 -7.42 -0.25 -22.68
CA ALA A 166 -8.77 -0.65 -23.08
C ALA A 166 -8.78 -1.63 -24.26
N VAL A 167 -9.64 -2.65 -24.17
CA VAL A 167 -9.89 -3.65 -25.22
C VAL A 167 -11.12 -3.25 -26.04
N ASP A 168 -11.05 -3.34 -27.38
CA ASP A 168 -12.19 -3.06 -28.25
C ASP A 168 -13.32 -4.09 -27.98
N PRO A 169 -14.54 -3.65 -27.60
CA PRO A 169 -15.61 -4.53 -27.16
C PRO A 169 -16.35 -5.26 -28.30
N ASN A 170 -15.95 -5.03 -29.55
CA ASN A 170 -16.46 -5.71 -30.74
C ASN A 170 -15.36 -6.53 -31.45
N ARG A 171 -14.11 -6.05 -31.44
CA ARG A 171 -12.93 -6.76 -32.00
C ARG A 171 -11.76 -6.77 -31.02
N ASN A 172 -11.81 -7.68 -30.05
CA ASN A 172 -10.84 -7.81 -28.96
C ASN A 172 -9.37 -8.14 -29.34
N SER A 173 -9.04 -8.20 -30.63
CA SER A 173 -7.63 -8.15 -31.08
C SER A 173 -7.05 -6.73 -30.98
N ILE A 174 -7.91 -5.70 -31.02
CA ILE A 174 -7.53 -4.30 -30.86
C ILE A 174 -7.50 -3.95 -29.37
N VAL A 175 -6.36 -3.44 -28.91
CA VAL A 175 -6.16 -2.93 -27.55
C VAL A 175 -5.44 -1.58 -27.65
N TYR A 176 -5.92 -0.57 -26.93
CA TYR A 176 -5.30 0.76 -26.86
C TYR A 176 -4.72 1.00 -25.47
N TYR A 177 -3.66 1.83 -25.41
CA TYR A 177 -3.01 2.26 -24.17
C TYR A 177 -2.68 3.76 -24.24
N GLY A 178 -3.20 4.54 -23.30
CA GLY A 178 -2.81 5.95 -23.09
C GLY A 178 -1.56 6.06 -22.24
N ALA A 179 -0.42 6.44 -22.83
CA ALA A 179 0.86 6.50 -22.14
C ALA A 179 1.15 7.85 -21.47
N GLU A 180 2.02 7.81 -20.46
CA GLU A 180 2.57 8.95 -19.72
C GLU A 180 3.78 9.59 -20.45
N GLY A 181 4.36 10.66 -19.87
CA GLY A 181 5.65 11.21 -20.28
C GLY A 181 5.70 11.81 -21.69
N GLY A 182 4.54 12.14 -22.27
CA GLY A 182 4.45 12.62 -23.67
C GLY A 182 4.55 11.51 -24.73
N ASN A 183 4.53 10.23 -24.34
CA ASN A 183 4.62 9.10 -25.27
C ASN A 183 3.36 8.91 -26.14
N GLY A 184 2.22 9.52 -25.75
CA GLY A 184 1.00 9.60 -26.54
C GLY A 184 0.14 8.33 -26.51
N LEU A 185 -0.71 8.16 -27.52
CA LEU A 185 -1.58 7.00 -27.66
C LEU A 185 -0.84 5.83 -28.32
N TRP A 186 -1.00 4.63 -27.78
CA TRP A 186 -0.42 3.39 -28.31
C TRP A 186 -1.51 2.36 -28.60
N ARG A 187 -1.26 1.46 -29.56
CA ARG A 187 -2.20 0.44 -30.03
C ARG A 187 -1.52 -0.88 -30.36
N SER A 188 -2.17 -1.97 -29.96
CA SER A 188 -2.02 -3.32 -30.49
C SER A 188 -3.23 -3.66 -31.38
N THR A 189 -3.02 -4.51 -32.39
CA THR A 189 -4.09 -5.10 -33.23
C THR A 189 -4.09 -6.64 -33.18
N ASP A 190 -3.26 -7.23 -32.32
CA ASP A 190 -2.89 -8.64 -32.26
C ASP A 190 -3.05 -9.28 -30.86
N HIS A 191 -3.98 -8.78 -30.05
CA HIS A 191 -4.20 -9.18 -28.64
C HIS A 191 -3.00 -8.88 -27.72
N GLY A 192 -2.44 -7.68 -27.84
CA GLY A 192 -1.37 -7.19 -26.96
C GLY A 192 -0.01 -7.88 -27.16
N VAL A 193 0.24 -8.47 -28.33
CA VAL A 193 1.54 -9.10 -28.65
C VAL A 193 2.55 -8.05 -29.10
N THR A 194 2.18 -7.21 -30.07
CA THR A 194 2.99 -6.06 -30.51
C THR A 194 2.25 -4.74 -30.25
N TRP A 195 3.02 -3.67 -30.08
CA TRP A 195 2.52 -2.34 -29.73
C TRP A 195 3.21 -1.26 -30.55
N ALA A 196 2.43 -0.34 -31.12
CA ALA A 196 2.92 0.79 -31.90
C ALA A 196 2.24 2.10 -31.49
N ARG A 197 2.96 3.22 -31.65
CA ARG A 197 2.41 4.56 -31.40
C ARG A 197 1.38 4.92 -32.48
N VAL A 198 0.26 5.48 -32.04
CA VAL A 198 -0.79 6.05 -32.89
C VAL A 198 -0.35 7.48 -33.25
N THR A 199 0.49 7.59 -34.29
CA THR A 199 1.22 8.82 -34.65
C THR A 199 0.34 9.97 -35.13
N ASN A 200 -0.91 9.68 -35.51
CA ASN A 200 -1.95 10.64 -35.86
C ASN A 200 -2.74 11.16 -34.64
N PHE A 201 -2.45 10.73 -33.41
CA PHE A 201 -3.10 11.27 -32.21
C PHE A 201 -2.48 12.65 -31.85
N PRO A 202 -3.28 13.74 -31.81
CA PRO A 202 -2.75 15.11 -31.94
C PRO A 202 -2.23 15.76 -30.66
N ASN A 203 -2.42 15.13 -29.49
CA ASN A 203 -2.06 15.69 -28.19
C ASN A 203 -1.46 14.60 -27.29
N VAL A 204 -0.42 14.92 -26.52
CA VAL A 204 0.29 13.94 -25.67
C VAL A 204 0.17 14.22 -24.17
N GLY A 205 -0.75 15.10 -23.78
CA GLY A 205 -0.82 15.68 -22.44
C GLY A 205 0.19 16.81 -22.26
N ASN A 206 -0.12 17.75 -21.36
CA ASN A 206 0.76 18.85 -20.99
C ASN A 206 0.79 19.13 -19.47
N TYR A 207 -0.10 18.50 -18.69
CA TYR A 207 -0.19 18.73 -17.26
C TYR A 207 0.91 17.98 -16.49
N VAL A 208 1.48 18.71 -15.54
CA VAL A 208 2.55 18.33 -14.62
C VAL A 208 2.14 18.83 -13.23
N ALA A 209 2.36 18.04 -12.18
CA ALA A 209 1.88 18.38 -10.83
C ALA A 209 2.73 19.49 -10.18
N ASP A 210 4.06 19.34 -10.18
CA ASP A 210 5.01 20.42 -9.90
C ASP A 210 6.18 20.36 -10.89
N PRO A 211 6.25 21.24 -11.91
CA PRO A 211 7.33 21.26 -12.88
C PRO A 211 8.70 21.69 -12.30
N ASN A 212 8.74 22.11 -11.03
CA ASN A 212 9.98 22.51 -10.35
C ASN A 212 10.64 21.37 -9.56
N ASP A 213 9.98 20.20 -9.44
CA ASP A 213 10.52 19.06 -8.71
C ASP A 213 11.73 18.44 -9.42
N SER A 214 12.92 18.65 -8.86
CA SER A 214 14.18 18.11 -9.36
C SER A 214 14.37 16.60 -9.13
N SER A 215 13.49 15.92 -8.38
CA SER A 215 13.51 14.47 -8.22
C SER A 215 12.81 13.71 -9.35
N GLY A 216 12.07 14.41 -10.22
CA GLY A 216 11.33 13.78 -11.32
C GLY A 216 10.03 13.08 -10.91
N TYR A 217 9.59 13.21 -9.66
CA TYR A 217 8.40 12.52 -9.15
C TYR A 217 7.11 13.31 -9.44
N GLN A 218 7.11 14.63 -9.21
CA GLN A 218 5.98 15.54 -9.49
C GLN A 218 6.12 16.26 -10.84
N SER A 219 7.32 16.29 -11.43
CA SER A 219 7.65 17.06 -12.64
C SER A 219 7.41 16.33 -13.98
N GLN A 220 6.70 15.20 -13.95
CA GLN A 220 6.40 14.39 -15.13
C GLN A 220 5.05 14.74 -15.77
N ASN A 221 5.00 14.66 -17.11
CA ASN A 221 3.76 14.82 -17.88
C ASN A 221 2.86 13.59 -17.67
N GLN A 222 1.67 13.80 -17.11
CA GLN A 222 0.75 12.69 -16.79
C GLN A 222 0.11 12.05 -18.04
N GLY A 223 0.25 12.65 -19.22
CA GLY A 223 -0.03 12.03 -20.52
C GLY A 223 -1.51 11.80 -20.83
N LEU A 224 -1.85 10.59 -21.28
CA LEU A 224 -3.23 10.20 -21.64
C LEU A 224 -3.87 9.42 -20.49
N THR A 225 -5.05 9.83 -20.05
CA THR A 225 -5.62 9.44 -18.75
C THR A 225 -6.57 8.25 -18.80
N TRP A 226 -7.30 8.05 -19.90
CA TRP A 226 -8.19 6.89 -20.10
C TRP A 226 -8.54 6.68 -21.57
N VAL A 227 -9.01 5.47 -21.92
CA VAL A 227 -9.58 5.14 -23.24
C VAL A 227 -10.94 4.46 -23.06
N SER A 228 -11.97 4.91 -23.80
CA SER A 228 -13.35 4.47 -23.63
C SER A 228 -14.03 4.22 -24.98
N PHE A 229 -14.59 3.02 -25.17
CA PHE A 229 -15.14 2.58 -26.45
C PHE A 229 -16.66 2.73 -26.54
N ASP A 230 -17.12 3.11 -27.73
CA ASP A 230 -18.54 3.15 -28.05
C ASP A 230 -19.01 1.83 -28.70
N LYS A 231 -19.36 0.83 -27.87
CA LYS A 231 -19.74 -0.51 -28.36
C LYS A 231 -20.85 -0.49 -29.43
N SER A 232 -21.77 0.47 -29.41
CA SER A 232 -22.84 0.59 -30.42
C SER A 232 -22.35 0.97 -31.83
N THR A 233 -21.11 1.42 -31.98
CA THR A 233 -20.52 1.84 -33.26
C THR A 233 -19.62 0.76 -33.89
N GLY A 234 -19.86 -0.51 -33.55
CA GLY A 234 -19.21 -1.68 -34.15
C GLY A 234 -20.11 -2.91 -34.06
N THR A 235 -19.69 -3.99 -34.69
CA THR A 235 -20.36 -5.31 -34.65
C THR A 235 -19.32 -6.39 -34.38
N ALA A 236 -19.72 -7.54 -33.84
CA ALA A 236 -18.78 -8.60 -33.45
C ALA A 236 -17.82 -9.00 -34.60
N GLY A 237 -16.52 -8.89 -34.37
CA GLY A 237 -15.45 -9.10 -35.35
C GLY A 237 -15.03 -7.85 -36.15
N ALA A 238 -15.87 -6.81 -36.23
CA ALA A 238 -15.54 -5.51 -36.79
C ALA A 238 -15.01 -4.55 -35.71
N ALA A 239 -14.10 -3.65 -36.10
CA ALA A 239 -13.54 -2.66 -35.17
C ALA A 239 -14.61 -1.64 -34.75
N THR A 240 -14.60 -1.26 -33.48
CA THR A 240 -15.46 -0.20 -32.94
C THR A 240 -15.04 1.15 -33.55
N GLN A 241 -15.96 1.84 -34.24
CA GLN A 241 -15.61 3.05 -34.98
C GLN A 241 -15.41 4.27 -34.08
N THR A 242 -16.24 4.45 -33.05
CA THR A 242 -16.14 5.60 -32.14
C THR A 242 -15.35 5.27 -30.87
N ILE A 243 -14.29 6.04 -30.64
CA ILE A 243 -13.32 5.84 -29.55
C ILE A 243 -13.07 7.19 -28.88
N TYR A 244 -13.19 7.24 -27.55
CA TYR A 244 -12.93 8.43 -26.73
C TYR A 244 -11.63 8.26 -25.94
N VAL A 245 -10.84 9.33 -25.82
CA VAL A 245 -9.54 9.33 -25.14
C VAL A 245 -9.44 10.55 -24.22
N GLY A 246 -9.18 10.31 -22.94
CA GLY A 246 -8.87 11.33 -21.94
C GLY A 246 -7.42 11.78 -22.03
N VAL A 247 -7.17 13.08 -21.84
CA VAL A 247 -5.85 13.70 -21.90
C VAL A 247 -5.62 14.57 -20.66
N ALA A 248 -4.43 14.49 -20.08
CA ALA A 248 -3.98 15.39 -19.02
C ALA A 248 -3.60 16.76 -19.62
N ASP A 249 -4.61 17.48 -20.11
CA ASP A 249 -4.51 18.83 -20.67
C ASP A 249 -5.77 19.61 -20.29
N LYS A 250 -5.62 20.65 -19.46
CA LYS A 250 -6.75 21.46 -18.97
C LYS A 250 -7.53 22.19 -20.07
N GLN A 251 -6.97 22.37 -21.26
CA GLN A 251 -7.65 23.02 -22.38
C GLN A 251 -8.23 22.01 -23.39
N ASN A 252 -7.79 20.76 -23.37
CA ASN A 252 -8.20 19.72 -24.31
C ASN A 252 -8.40 18.35 -23.63
N PRO A 253 -9.19 18.24 -22.55
CA PRO A 253 -9.25 17.03 -21.73
C PRO A 253 -9.82 15.78 -22.43
N VAL A 254 -10.52 15.90 -23.56
CA VAL A 254 -11.11 14.76 -24.30
C VAL A 254 -10.95 14.87 -25.82
N TYR A 255 -10.45 13.80 -26.44
CA TYR A 255 -10.44 13.60 -27.89
C TYR A 255 -11.35 12.44 -28.30
N ARG A 256 -11.78 12.45 -29.58
CA ARG A 256 -12.61 11.42 -30.19
C ARG A 256 -12.08 11.02 -31.56
N SER A 257 -12.19 9.75 -31.91
CA SER A 257 -12.25 9.25 -33.29
C SER A 257 -13.66 8.73 -33.57
N THR A 258 -14.11 8.80 -34.83
CA THR A 258 -15.35 8.17 -35.32
C THR A 258 -15.10 7.22 -36.50
N ASP A 259 -13.84 6.83 -36.72
CA ASP A 259 -13.36 6.05 -37.88
C ASP A 259 -12.36 4.94 -37.50
N GLY A 260 -12.46 4.42 -36.26
CA GLY A 260 -11.59 3.36 -35.74
C GLY A 260 -10.18 3.82 -35.35
N GLY A 261 -9.95 5.13 -35.25
CA GLY A 261 -8.67 5.75 -34.92
C GLY A 261 -7.82 6.12 -36.14
N ALA A 262 -8.42 6.30 -37.31
CA ALA A 262 -7.75 6.79 -38.51
C ALA A 262 -7.61 8.33 -38.50
N THR A 263 -8.55 9.04 -37.89
CA THR A 263 -8.47 10.46 -37.54
C THR A 263 -8.93 10.70 -36.11
N TRP A 264 -8.53 11.85 -35.55
CA TRP A 264 -8.82 12.24 -34.16
C TRP A 264 -9.13 13.74 -34.06
N GLU A 265 -10.23 14.09 -33.41
CA GLU A 265 -10.68 15.45 -33.17
C GLU A 265 -10.73 15.79 -31.67
N ARG A 266 -10.50 17.06 -31.33
CA ARG A 266 -10.90 17.62 -30.03
C ARG A 266 -12.41 17.78 -30.07
N ILE A 267 -13.16 17.12 -29.17
CA ILE A 267 -14.62 17.21 -29.17
C ILE A 267 -15.08 18.68 -29.06
N PRO A 268 -15.90 19.20 -30.00
CA PRO A 268 -16.44 20.55 -29.92
C PRO A 268 -17.21 20.81 -28.62
N GLY A 269 -17.19 22.04 -28.13
CA GLY A 269 -17.96 22.48 -26.96
C GLY A 269 -17.52 21.88 -25.60
N GLN A 270 -16.51 21.01 -25.53
CA GLN A 270 -16.09 20.40 -24.27
C GLN A 270 -15.58 21.43 -23.24
N PRO A 271 -15.76 21.18 -21.93
CA PRO A 271 -15.29 22.05 -20.86
C PRO A 271 -13.75 22.16 -20.81
N THR A 272 -13.27 23.22 -20.16
CA THR A 272 -11.84 23.48 -19.92
C THR A 272 -11.59 23.94 -18.48
N GLY A 273 -10.31 24.01 -18.09
CA GLY A 273 -9.83 24.35 -16.75
C GLY A 273 -9.44 23.15 -15.88
N TYR A 274 -9.87 21.95 -16.26
CA TYR A 274 -9.80 20.74 -15.43
C TYR A 274 -9.35 19.52 -16.26
N LEU A 275 -8.77 18.52 -15.60
CA LEU A 275 -8.35 17.23 -16.16
C LEU A 275 -9.49 16.22 -16.03
N ALA A 276 -9.74 15.38 -17.04
CA ALA A 276 -10.73 14.31 -16.93
C ALA A 276 -10.11 13.05 -16.29
N HIS A 277 -10.42 12.81 -15.01
CA HIS A 277 -9.97 11.62 -14.27
C HIS A 277 -10.56 10.33 -14.84
N LYS A 278 -11.85 10.37 -15.19
CA LYS A 278 -12.63 9.23 -15.69
C LYS A 278 -13.46 9.63 -16.90
N GLY A 279 -13.65 8.70 -17.84
CA GLY A 279 -14.53 8.85 -19.01
C GLY A 279 -15.33 7.59 -19.29
N VAL A 280 -16.63 7.64 -18.99
CA VAL A 280 -17.51 6.46 -19.00
C VAL A 280 -18.55 6.61 -20.11
N VAL A 281 -18.43 5.81 -21.17
CA VAL A 281 -19.43 5.73 -22.24
C VAL A 281 -20.63 4.91 -21.77
N ASP A 282 -21.81 5.51 -21.86
CA ASP A 282 -23.10 4.84 -21.80
C ASP A 282 -23.55 4.52 -23.22
N HIS A 283 -23.26 3.30 -23.66
CA HIS A 283 -23.62 2.81 -25.00
C HIS A 283 -25.12 2.59 -25.19
N VAL A 284 -25.94 2.61 -24.12
CA VAL A 284 -27.40 2.41 -24.20
C VAL A 284 -28.14 3.75 -24.25
N GLY A 285 -27.94 4.63 -23.26
CA GLY A 285 -28.66 5.90 -23.13
C GLY A 285 -28.15 7.04 -24.01
N GLY A 286 -27.13 6.82 -24.85
CA GLY A 286 -26.69 7.83 -25.83
C GLY A 286 -25.58 8.78 -25.34
N HIS A 287 -24.90 8.49 -24.24
CA HIS A 287 -24.05 9.47 -23.54
C HIS A 287 -22.57 9.08 -23.35
N LEU A 288 -21.71 10.09 -23.18
CA LEU A 288 -20.42 10.00 -22.47
C LEU A 288 -20.54 10.83 -21.20
N TYR A 289 -20.09 10.30 -20.07
CA TYR A 289 -19.94 11.02 -18.81
C TYR A 289 -18.46 11.21 -18.50
N ILE A 290 -18.06 12.39 -18.01
CA ILE A 290 -16.72 12.66 -17.49
C ILE A 290 -16.79 13.29 -16.10
N ALA A 291 -15.81 12.94 -15.26
CA ALA A 291 -15.57 13.56 -13.95
C ALA A 291 -14.18 14.20 -13.97
N THR A 292 -14.06 15.42 -13.44
CA THR A 292 -12.86 16.25 -13.60
C THR A 292 -12.34 16.83 -12.29
N SER A 293 -11.03 17.12 -12.25
CA SER A 293 -10.33 17.77 -11.13
C SER A 293 -9.35 18.83 -11.66
N ASP A 294 -8.92 19.77 -10.81
CA ASP A 294 -7.90 20.77 -11.13
C ASP A 294 -6.46 20.27 -10.88
N THR A 295 -6.31 19.08 -10.31
CA THR A 295 -5.05 18.33 -10.23
C THR A 295 -5.24 16.95 -10.88
N GLY A 296 -4.22 16.09 -10.81
CA GLY A 296 -4.32 14.69 -11.25
C GLY A 296 -4.56 13.66 -10.14
N GLY A 297 -4.58 14.07 -8.87
CA GLY A 297 -4.68 13.14 -7.73
C GLY A 297 -3.43 12.25 -7.54
N PRO A 298 -3.47 11.30 -6.58
CA PRO A 298 -4.64 10.92 -5.76
C PRO A 298 -4.79 11.73 -4.46
N TYR A 299 -3.78 12.52 -4.06
CA TYR A 299 -3.74 13.18 -2.75
C TYR A 299 -4.39 14.57 -2.71
N ASP A 300 -4.72 15.13 -3.88
CA ASP A 300 -5.16 16.50 -4.07
C ASP A 300 -6.32 16.61 -5.08
N GLY A 301 -6.72 17.84 -5.37
CA GLY A 301 -7.89 18.19 -6.19
C GLY A 301 -8.86 19.03 -5.38
N ALA A 302 -8.93 20.33 -5.69
CA ALA A 302 -9.62 21.36 -4.92
C ALA A 302 -10.82 21.97 -5.67
N LYS A 303 -10.91 21.79 -6.99
CA LYS A 303 -12.09 22.14 -7.80
C LYS A 303 -12.26 21.19 -8.97
N GLY A 304 -13.50 20.96 -9.38
CA GLY A 304 -13.82 20.15 -10.54
C GLY A 304 -15.30 20.15 -10.88
N ASP A 305 -15.68 19.41 -11.92
CA ASP A 305 -17.05 19.26 -12.38
C ASP A 305 -17.35 17.80 -12.80
N VAL A 306 -18.64 17.50 -12.93
CA VAL A 306 -19.15 16.36 -13.69
C VAL A 306 -19.91 16.88 -14.92
N TRP A 307 -19.63 16.29 -16.08
CA TRP A 307 -20.21 16.70 -17.36
C TRP A 307 -20.74 15.51 -18.16
N LYS A 308 -21.81 15.77 -18.91
CA LYS A 308 -22.52 14.83 -19.78
C LYS A 308 -22.45 15.31 -21.23
N PHE A 309 -22.01 14.45 -22.14
CA PHE A 309 -22.00 14.68 -23.57
C PHE A 309 -23.07 13.83 -24.26
N SER A 310 -23.96 14.47 -25.00
CA SER A 310 -24.94 13.81 -25.86
C SER A 310 -24.31 13.43 -27.19
N ARG A 311 -24.08 12.13 -27.40
CA ARG A 311 -23.40 11.61 -28.61
C ARG A 311 -24.23 11.86 -29.88
N ALA A 312 -25.55 11.92 -29.75
CA ALA A 312 -26.49 12.14 -30.85
C ALA A 312 -26.64 13.62 -31.27
N THR A 313 -26.36 14.59 -30.38
CA THR A 313 -26.55 16.02 -30.66
C THR A 313 -25.30 16.88 -30.53
N GLY A 314 -24.18 16.33 -30.05
CA GLY A 314 -22.95 17.07 -29.78
C GLY A 314 -23.02 18.01 -28.57
N ALA A 315 -24.14 18.03 -27.84
CA ALA A 315 -24.36 18.93 -26.72
C ALA A 315 -23.62 18.48 -25.44
N TRP A 316 -23.02 19.44 -24.74
CA TRP A 316 -22.44 19.26 -23.40
C TRP A 316 -23.35 19.90 -22.34
N THR A 317 -23.60 19.17 -21.26
CA THR A 317 -24.36 19.63 -20.10
C THR A 317 -23.53 19.43 -18.83
N ARG A 318 -23.35 20.49 -18.03
CA ARG A 318 -22.77 20.37 -16.69
C ARG A 318 -23.81 19.71 -15.77
N ILE A 319 -23.43 18.61 -15.14
CA ILE A 319 -24.28 17.81 -14.23
C ILE A 319 -23.62 17.67 -12.85
N SER A 320 -22.79 18.63 -12.47
CA SER A 320 -21.98 18.59 -11.25
C SER A 320 -22.86 18.69 -10.00
N PRO A 321 -22.79 17.76 -9.04
CA PRO A 321 -23.57 17.83 -7.80
C PRO A 321 -23.34 19.13 -7.01
N ILE A 322 -22.10 19.62 -7.01
CA ILE A 322 -21.72 20.99 -6.66
C ILE A 322 -20.80 21.48 -7.78
N PRO A 323 -21.18 22.51 -8.57
CA PRO A 323 -20.38 22.96 -9.71
C PRO A 323 -19.13 23.72 -9.26
N SER A 324 -18.06 23.68 -10.06
CA SER A 324 -16.78 24.32 -9.73
C SER A 324 -16.87 25.84 -9.49
N SER A 325 -17.92 26.47 -10.02
CA SER A 325 -18.28 27.89 -9.84
C SER A 325 -18.97 28.21 -8.51
N SER A 326 -19.35 27.22 -7.70
CA SER A 326 -19.81 27.46 -6.33
C SER A 326 -18.64 27.80 -5.39
N THR A 327 -18.93 28.58 -4.35
CA THR A 327 -18.09 28.73 -3.17
C THR A 327 -17.93 27.43 -2.38
N ASP A 328 -18.89 26.52 -2.50
CA ASP A 328 -18.96 25.26 -1.75
C ASP A 328 -18.13 24.14 -2.38
N ALA A 329 -17.56 24.38 -3.57
CA ALA A 329 -16.67 23.45 -4.26
C ALA A 329 -15.22 23.61 -3.75
N TYR A 330 -14.81 22.68 -2.88
CA TYR A 330 -13.46 22.54 -2.29
C TYR A 330 -12.75 21.22 -2.67
N PHE A 331 -13.30 20.49 -3.65
CA PHE A 331 -12.79 19.23 -4.18
C PHE A 331 -12.98 19.17 -5.72
N GLY A 332 -12.21 18.32 -6.39
CA GLY A 332 -12.52 17.79 -7.72
C GLY A 332 -13.44 16.56 -7.67
N TYR A 333 -13.64 15.92 -8.83
CA TYR A 333 -14.48 14.73 -9.00
C TYR A 333 -13.74 13.56 -9.67
N SER A 334 -13.90 12.38 -9.09
CA SER A 334 -13.49 11.07 -9.66
C SER A 334 -14.49 9.99 -9.23
N GLY A 335 -14.12 8.71 -9.21
CA GLY A 335 -15.01 7.62 -8.79
C GLY A 335 -16.31 7.55 -9.61
N LEU A 336 -16.22 7.87 -10.91
CA LEU A 336 -17.36 7.94 -11.81
C LEU A 336 -17.72 6.54 -12.33
N THR A 337 -18.94 6.10 -12.05
CA THR A 337 -19.45 4.80 -12.49
C THR A 337 -20.94 4.86 -12.84
N ILE A 338 -21.40 3.90 -13.63
CA ILE A 338 -22.75 3.82 -14.18
C ILE A 338 -23.32 2.41 -13.96
N ASP A 339 -24.55 2.34 -13.47
CA ASP A 339 -25.30 1.09 -13.34
C ASP A 339 -25.64 0.56 -14.75
N ARG A 340 -25.00 -0.52 -15.19
CA ARG A 340 -25.23 -1.10 -16.52
C ARG A 340 -26.60 -1.77 -16.67
N GLN A 341 -27.30 -2.03 -15.56
CA GLN A 341 -28.67 -2.53 -15.56
C GLN A 341 -29.69 -1.37 -15.60
N LYS A 342 -29.27 -0.15 -15.24
CA LYS A 342 -30.09 1.06 -15.18
C LYS A 342 -29.27 2.29 -15.65
N PRO A 343 -29.09 2.55 -16.96
CA PRO A 343 -28.14 3.56 -17.45
C PRO A 343 -28.41 5.02 -17.06
N ASN A 344 -29.59 5.36 -16.54
CA ASN A 344 -29.84 6.67 -15.92
C ASN A 344 -29.26 6.78 -14.49
N THR A 345 -28.83 5.68 -13.89
CA THR A 345 -28.23 5.63 -12.56
C THR A 345 -26.71 5.69 -12.64
N LEU A 346 -26.13 6.70 -12.02
CA LEU A 346 -24.69 6.91 -11.93
C LEU A 346 -24.25 7.41 -10.55
N MET A 347 -23.00 7.15 -10.22
CA MET A 347 -22.35 7.61 -8.99
C MET A 347 -21.04 8.32 -9.31
N VAL A 348 -20.65 9.23 -8.42
CA VAL A 348 -19.42 10.03 -8.51
C VAL A 348 -18.96 10.42 -7.10
N ALA A 349 -17.65 10.65 -6.91
CA ALA A 349 -17.04 10.87 -5.60
C ALA A 349 -16.06 12.05 -5.57
N THR A 350 -15.85 12.61 -4.37
CA THR A 350 -14.89 13.71 -4.13
C THR A 350 -13.45 13.29 -4.37
N GLN A 351 -12.74 14.02 -5.24
CA GLN A 351 -11.29 13.92 -5.42
C GLN A 351 -10.68 15.31 -5.20
N ILE A 352 -10.43 15.75 -3.97
CA ILE A 352 -10.53 14.99 -2.71
C ILE A 352 -11.12 15.80 -1.55
N SER A 353 -11.97 15.16 -0.76
CA SER A 353 -12.51 15.71 0.49
C SER A 353 -11.85 15.01 1.68
N TRP A 354 -10.78 15.63 2.21
CA TRP A 354 -10.08 15.12 3.39
C TRP A 354 -10.90 15.29 4.68
N TRP A 355 -11.75 16.31 4.77
CA TRP A 355 -12.53 16.66 5.96
C TRP A 355 -13.96 17.08 5.60
N PRO A 356 -14.99 16.67 6.37
CA PRO A 356 -14.91 15.73 7.50
C PRO A 356 -14.68 14.28 7.03
N ASP A 357 -14.96 14.01 5.76
CA ASP A 357 -15.01 12.67 5.17
C ASP A 357 -15.12 12.80 3.63
N ALA A 358 -14.96 11.68 2.92
CA ALA A 358 -15.33 11.62 1.50
C ALA A 358 -16.85 11.86 1.32
N ILE A 359 -17.24 12.37 0.14
CA ILE A 359 -18.66 12.48 -0.25
C ILE A 359 -18.86 11.72 -1.56
N PHE A 360 -19.80 10.78 -1.55
CA PHE A 360 -20.31 10.13 -2.76
C PHE A 360 -21.70 10.68 -3.08
N TRP A 361 -21.97 10.91 -4.36
CA TRP A 361 -23.29 11.27 -4.87
C TRP A 361 -23.84 10.16 -5.76
N ARG A 362 -25.17 10.06 -5.77
CA ARG A 362 -25.93 9.13 -6.61
C ARG A 362 -27.08 9.87 -7.29
N SER A 363 -27.16 9.70 -8.61
CA SER A 363 -28.26 10.15 -9.47
C SER A 363 -28.95 8.92 -10.05
N THR A 364 -30.24 9.04 -10.36
CA THR A 364 -31.07 8.01 -11.02
C THR A 364 -31.79 8.54 -12.27
N ASP A 365 -31.49 9.78 -12.68
CA ASP A 365 -32.11 10.51 -13.78
C ASP A 365 -31.08 10.99 -14.84
N GLY A 366 -29.89 10.39 -14.85
CA GLY A 366 -28.82 10.70 -15.79
C GLY A 366 -28.07 12.00 -15.47
N GLY A 367 -28.07 12.43 -14.20
CA GLY A 367 -27.33 13.57 -13.68
C GLY A 367 -28.13 14.88 -13.56
N ALA A 368 -29.45 14.85 -13.71
CA ALA A 368 -30.29 16.03 -13.56
C ALA A 368 -30.52 16.39 -12.08
N THR A 369 -30.65 15.39 -11.21
CA THR A 369 -30.66 15.54 -9.75
C THR A 369 -29.72 14.53 -9.09
N TRP A 370 -29.30 14.87 -7.87
CA TRP A 370 -28.36 14.08 -7.08
C TRP A 370 -28.80 14.03 -5.62
N SER A 371 -28.54 12.91 -4.97
CA SER A 371 -28.49 12.81 -3.51
C SER A 371 -27.09 12.41 -3.08
N ARG A 372 -26.71 12.69 -1.82
CA ARG A 372 -25.38 12.37 -1.26
C ARG A 372 -25.47 11.34 -0.14
N ILE A 373 -24.35 10.66 0.09
CA ILE A 373 -24.24 9.54 1.04
C ILE A 373 -24.35 9.99 2.51
N TRP A 374 -24.00 11.25 2.81
CA TRP A 374 -24.32 11.92 4.07
C TRP A 374 -24.65 13.40 3.84
N ASP A 375 -25.47 13.96 4.73
CA ASP A 375 -25.92 15.34 4.75
C ASP A 375 -25.58 16.00 6.09
N TRP A 376 -25.42 17.32 6.11
CA TRP A 376 -25.45 18.09 7.36
C TRP A 376 -26.90 18.21 7.84
N SER A 377 -27.16 17.95 9.13
CA SER A 377 -28.47 18.24 9.74
C SER A 377 -28.40 19.57 10.49
N SER A 378 -27.69 19.60 11.62
CA SER A 378 -27.27 20.81 12.31
C SER A 378 -25.82 20.63 12.74
N TYR A 379 -24.92 21.47 12.22
CA TYR A 379 -23.47 21.33 12.46
C TYR A 379 -23.15 21.23 13.97
N PRO A 380 -22.32 20.27 14.41
CA PRO A 380 -21.47 19.35 13.63
C PRO A 380 -22.13 18.01 13.23
N ASN A 381 -23.43 17.82 13.44
CA ASN A 381 -24.09 16.53 13.22
C ASN A 381 -24.31 16.21 11.72
N ARG A 382 -24.08 14.94 11.36
CA ARG A 382 -24.36 14.37 10.03
C ARG A 382 -25.54 13.39 10.07
N THR A 383 -26.35 13.35 9.02
CA THR A 383 -27.28 12.26 8.72
C THR A 383 -26.73 11.41 7.58
N LYS A 384 -26.87 10.08 7.65
CA LYS A 384 -26.12 9.14 6.79
C LYS A 384 -27.05 8.13 6.10
N LYS A 385 -26.76 7.84 4.83
CA LYS A 385 -27.39 6.75 4.03
C LYS A 385 -26.75 5.39 4.27
N TYR A 386 -25.69 5.31 5.08
CA TYR A 386 -24.88 4.13 5.29
C TYR A 386 -24.62 3.86 6.77
N THR A 387 -24.34 2.59 7.10
CA THR A 387 -23.53 2.21 8.26
C THR A 387 -22.19 1.63 7.79
N MET A 388 -21.13 1.83 8.58
CA MET A 388 -19.86 1.12 8.42
C MET A 388 -19.85 -0.11 9.35
N ASP A 389 -19.36 -1.23 8.87
CA ASP A 389 -19.13 -2.46 9.63
C ASP A 389 -17.73 -2.99 9.30
N ILE A 390 -16.74 -2.58 10.10
CA ILE A 390 -15.34 -2.98 9.99
C ILE A 390 -14.98 -4.19 10.86
N SER A 391 -15.96 -4.98 11.31
CA SER A 391 -15.73 -6.12 12.22
C SER A 391 -14.75 -7.18 11.70
N THR A 392 -14.52 -7.22 10.38
CA THR A 392 -13.53 -8.08 9.71
C THR A 392 -12.12 -7.49 9.67
N VAL A 393 -11.97 -6.17 9.74
CA VAL A 393 -10.71 -5.42 9.63
C VAL A 393 -10.72 -4.26 10.64
N PRO A 394 -10.70 -4.56 11.96
CA PRO A 394 -11.03 -3.59 13.02
C PRO A 394 -10.04 -2.43 13.14
N TRP A 395 -8.78 -2.59 12.72
CA TRP A 395 -7.76 -1.53 12.78
C TRP A 395 -8.07 -0.31 11.89
N LEU A 396 -9.07 -0.39 11.00
CA LEU A 396 -9.55 0.73 10.18
C LEU A 396 -10.17 1.89 10.99
N ASP A 397 -10.27 1.76 12.31
CA ASP A 397 -10.51 2.89 13.21
C ASP A 397 -9.28 3.79 13.48
N PHE A 398 -8.09 3.32 13.06
CA PHE A 398 -6.75 3.92 13.30
C PHE A 398 -6.45 4.20 14.79
N GLY A 399 -7.14 3.53 15.70
CA GLY A 399 -7.11 3.82 17.14
C GLY A 399 -7.57 5.24 17.50
N ALA A 400 -8.30 5.91 16.61
CA ALA A 400 -8.70 7.31 16.76
C ALA A 400 -9.96 7.46 17.63
N ASN A 401 -10.17 8.67 18.15
CA ASN A 401 -11.42 9.08 18.78
C ASN A 401 -11.73 10.54 18.42
N PRO A 402 -12.15 10.82 17.18
CA PRO A 402 -12.35 12.18 16.69
C PRO A 402 -13.57 12.85 17.33
N ASN A 403 -13.52 14.17 17.44
CA ASN A 403 -14.71 14.97 17.74
C ASN A 403 -15.55 15.13 16.46
N PRO A 404 -16.90 15.12 16.56
CA PRO A 404 -17.76 15.50 15.44
C PRO A 404 -17.35 16.87 14.86
N PRO A 405 -17.36 17.03 13.52
CA PRO A 405 -18.11 16.22 12.56
C PRO A 405 -17.40 14.99 12.00
N GLU A 406 -16.11 14.81 12.29
CA GLU A 406 -15.39 13.60 11.89
C GLU A 406 -15.89 12.38 12.68
N GLU A 407 -15.75 11.21 12.08
CA GLU A 407 -16.13 9.92 12.66
C GLU A 407 -15.00 8.92 12.39
N THR A 408 -14.94 7.83 13.16
CA THR A 408 -14.08 6.69 12.86
C THR A 408 -14.89 5.39 12.88
N PRO A 409 -14.70 4.46 11.92
CA PRO A 409 -13.94 4.64 10.68
C PRO A 409 -14.57 5.69 9.75
N LYS A 410 -13.74 6.40 8.98
CA LYS A 410 -14.17 7.31 7.91
C LYS A 410 -14.74 6.51 6.73
N LEU A 411 -15.61 7.12 5.91
CA LEU A 411 -16.07 6.53 4.65
C LEU A 411 -14.88 6.24 3.72
N GLY A 412 -13.90 7.16 3.66
CA GLY A 412 -12.64 6.94 2.97
C GLY A 412 -11.91 8.22 2.57
N TRP A 413 -10.85 8.03 1.79
CA TRP A 413 -10.05 9.06 1.12
C TRP A 413 -9.34 8.42 -0.09
N MET A 414 -8.86 9.23 -1.04
CA MET A 414 -8.24 8.76 -2.30
C MET A 414 -9.17 7.82 -3.11
N ASN A 415 -10.49 8.04 -3.03
CA ASN A 415 -11.55 7.22 -3.61
C ASN A 415 -11.69 7.40 -5.15
N GLU A 416 -10.58 7.22 -5.87
CA GLU A 416 -10.47 7.39 -7.32
C GLU A 416 -11.27 6.35 -8.12
N SER A 417 -11.42 5.12 -7.61
CA SER A 417 -12.27 4.08 -8.20
C SER A 417 -13.41 3.73 -7.25
N VAL A 418 -14.63 3.85 -7.78
CA VAL A 418 -15.91 3.52 -7.14
C VAL A 418 -16.71 2.88 -8.25
N GLU A 419 -17.07 1.61 -8.15
CA GLU A 419 -17.59 0.83 -9.27
C GLU A 419 -18.87 0.08 -8.88
N ILE A 420 -19.97 0.34 -9.59
CA ILE A 420 -21.21 -0.47 -9.51
C ILE A 420 -21.00 -1.74 -10.33
N ASP A 421 -21.41 -2.89 -9.79
CA ASP A 421 -21.34 -4.17 -10.51
C ASP A 421 -22.25 -4.13 -11.75
N PRO A 422 -21.72 -4.31 -12.98
CA PRO A 422 -22.54 -4.30 -14.19
C PRO A 422 -23.59 -5.43 -14.24
N HIS A 423 -23.50 -6.42 -13.36
CA HIS A 423 -24.44 -7.54 -13.23
C HIS A 423 -25.28 -7.50 -11.95
N ASP A 424 -25.18 -6.45 -11.13
CA ASP A 424 -25.92 -6.32 -9.87
C ASP A 424 -26.01 -4.87 -9.36
N SER A 425 -27.13 -4.17 -9.62
CA SER A 425 -27.37 -2.80 -9.11
C SER A 425 -27.19 -2.62 -7.59
N ASN A 426 -27.22 -3.70 -6.79
CA ASN A 426 -27.02 -3.63 -5.34
C ASN A 426 -25.56 -3.76 -4.90
N ARG A 427 -24.66 -4.28 -5.75
CA ARG A 427 -23.23 -4.38 -5.43
C ARG A 427 -22.48 -3.17 -5.94
N PHE A 428 -21.68 -2.57 -5.07
CA PHE A 428 -20.58 -1.70 -5.47
C PHE A 428 -19.34 -1.94 -4.62
N LEU A 429 -18.18 -1.64 -5.19
CA LEU A 429 -16.88 -1.63 -4.54
C LEU A 429 -16.27 -0.23 -4.67
N TYR A 430 -15.40 0.16 -3.76
CA TYR A 430 -14.53 1.31 -3.94
C TYR A 430 -13.18 1.13 -3.25
N GLY A 431 -12.13 1.67 -3.86
CA GLY A 431 -10.82 1.77 -3.26
C GLY A 431 -10.72 2.98 -2.34
N THR A 432 -9.85 2.89 -1.34
CA THR A 432 -9.35 4.02 -0.56
C THR A 432 -7.83 3.92 -0.44
N GLY A 433 -7.17 4.91 0.14
CA GLY A 433 -5.74 4.86 0.46
C GLY A 433 -5.34 3.86 1.57
N ALA A 434 -6.23 2.95 2.00
CA ALA A 434 -5.91 1.91 2.98
C ALA A 434 -6.69 0.58 2.80
N THR A 435 -7.78 0.53 2.03
CA THR A 435 -8.61 -0.68 1.89
C THR A 435 -9.51 -0.67 0.66
N VAL A 436 -10.14 -1.81 0.37
CA VAL A 436 -11.32 -1.90 -0.51
C VAL A 436 -12.57 -2.02 0.35
N TYR A 437 -13.49 -1.08 0.20
CA TYR A 437 -14.82 -1.12 0.81
C TYR A 437 -15.88 -1.54 -0.21
N GLY A 438 -17.03 -2.03 0.26
CA GLY A 438 -18.17 -2.34 -0.60
C GLY A 438 -19.47 -2.64 0.14
N SER A 439 -20.55 -2.79 -0.62
CA SER A 439 -21.90 -3.15 -0.15
C SER A 439 -22.55 -4.12 -1.14
N THR A 440 -23.58 -4.84 -0.69
CA THR A 440 -24.45 -5.69 -1.52
C THR A 440 -25.93 -5.31 -1.34
N ASP A 441 -26.22 -4.07 -0.96
CA ASP A 441 -27.56 -3.56 -0.68
C ASP A 441 -27.75 -2.07 -1.06
N LEU A 442 -26.96 -1.58 -2.02
CA LEU A 442 -26.89 -0.19 -2.45
C LEU A 442 -28.23 0.45 -2.82
N THR A 443 -29.17 -0.28 -3.46
CA THR A 443 -30.42 0.35 -3.92
C THR A 443 -31.39 0.70 -2.79
N LYS A 444 -31.05 0.40 -1.53
CA LYS A 444 -31.75 0.97 -0.36
C LYS A 444 -31.61 2.50 -0.29
N TRP A 445 -30.52 3.06 -0.82
CA TRP A 445 -30.32 4.50 -0.96
C TRP A 445 -31.47 5.12 -1.77
N ASP A 446 -31.84 4.49 -2.89
CA ASP A 446 -32.90 4.95 -3.80
C ASP A 446 -34.28 4.98 -3.14
N THR A 447 -34.52 4.09 -2.16
CA THR A 447 -35.75 4.06 -1.35
C THR A 447 -35.63 4.84 -0.03
N GLY A 448 -34.61 5.68 0.12
CA GLY A 448 -34.38 6.53 1.30
C GLY A 448 -33.88 5.81 2.56
N GLY A 449 -33.63 4.50 2.50
CA GLY A 449 -33.16 3.69 3.61
C GLY A 449 -31.63 3.68 3.80
N THR A 450 -31.16 2.85 4.72
CA THR A 450 -29.75 2.70 5.08
C THR A 450 -29.18 1.37 4.58
N PHE A 451 -28.06 1.43 3.85
CA PHE A 451 -27.28 0.26 3.42
C PHE A 451 -26.02 0.07 4.30
N THR A 452 -25.34 -1.07 4.22
CA THR A 452 -24.14 -1.32 5.04
C THR A 452 -22.89 -1.53 4.19
N ILE A 453 -21.86 -0.74 4.48
CA ILE A 453 -20.52 -0.81 3.89
C ILE A 453 -19.62 -1.67 4.77
N ARG A 454 -18.83 -2.56 4.15
CA ARG A 454 -17.87 -3.47 4.79
C ARG A 454 -16.54 -3.50 4.04
N PRO A 455 -15.41 -3.79 4.70
CA PRO A 455 -14.17 -4.16 4.03
C PRO A 455 -14.41 -5.41 3.16
N MET A 456 -14.04 -5.32 1.88
CA MET A 456 -14.08 -6.41 0.91
C MET A 456 -12.66 -6.65 0.36
N VAL A 457 -11.69 -6.72 1.27
CA VAL A 457 -10.25 -6.65 0.99
C VAL A 457 -9.48 -7.93 1.37
N LYS A 458 -10.13 -8.92 2.00
CA LYS A 458 -9.51 -10.18 2.46
C LYS A 458 -8.61 -10.83 1.39
N GLY A 459 -7.35 -11.10 1.73
CA GLY A 459 -6.37 -11.71 0.80
C GLY A 459 -5.72 -10.75 -0.20
N LEU A 460 -6.14 -9.48 -0.23
CA LEU A 460 -5.34 -8.38 -0.75
C LEU A 460 -4.51 -7.87 0.45
N GLU A 461 -3.19 -7.86 0.28
CA GLU A 461 -2.22 -7.58 1.34
C GLU A 461 -1.16 -6.68 0.74
N GLU A 462 -1.22 -5.38 1.05
CA GLU A 462 -0.59 -4.32 0.26
C GLU A 462 0.40 -3.45 1.04
N THR A 463 0.63 -3.76 2.33
CA THR A 463 1.50 -2.95 3.18
C THR A 463 2.96 -2.99 2.70
N ALA A 464 3.65 -1.86 2.87
CA ALA A 464 5.11 -1.79 2.80
C ALA A 464 5.70 -2.08 4.19
N VAL A 465 6.56 -3.09 4.28
CA VAL A 465 7.15 -3.56 5.55
C VAL A 465 8.55 -2.98 5.73
N LEU A 466 8.78 -2.33 6.88
CA LEU A 466 9.98 -1.54 7.15
C LEU A 466 10.91 -2.23 8.18
N ASP A 467 10.36 -2.93 9.17
CA ASP A 467 11.12 -3.73 10.14
C ASP A 467 10.27 -4.89 10.73
N LEU A 468 10.90 -5.95 11.22
CA LEU A 468 10.25 -7.17 11.72
C LEU A 468 11.06 -7.84 12.84
N VAL A 469 10.42 -8.18 13.96
CA VAL A 469 11.01 -9.04 15.00
C VAL A 469 10.07 -10.18 15.41
N SER A 470 10.64 -11.38 15.55
CA SER A 470 10.02 -12.52 16.21
C SER A 470 10.73 -12.73 17.56
N PRO A 471 10.14 -12.29 18.69
CA PRO A 471 10.76 -12.45 20.01
C PRO A 471 10.72 -13.91 20.49
N PRO A 472 11.64 -14.38 21.36
CA PRO A 472 11.68 -15.77 21.83
C PRO A 472 10.49 -16.17 22.73
N THR A 473 9.73 -15.20 23.26
CA THR A 473 8.47 -15.44 23.98
C THR A 473 7.41 -14.40 23.57
N GLY A 474 6.15 -14.58 24.02
CA GLY A 474 5.06 -13.68 23.64
C GLY A 474 4.55 -13.93 22.22
N ALA A 475 4.27 -12.86 21.47
CA ALA A 475 3.69 -12.92 20.14
C ALA A 475 4.60 -13.65 19.11
N PRO A 476 4.05 -14.32 18.07
CA PRO A 476 4.85 -14.86 16.97
C PRO A 476 5.60 -13.77 16.20
N LEU A 477 5.03 -12.57 16.02
CA LEU A 477 5.64 -11.48 15.25
C LEU A 477 5.21 -10.10 15.75
N VAL A 478 6.12 -9.13 15.71
CA VAL A 478 5.84 -7.70 15.83
C VAL A 478 6.43 -6.98 14.61
N SER A 479 5.65 -6.08 14.00
CA SER A 479 5.94 -5.54 12.67
C SER A 479 5.86 -4.02 12.60
N ALA A 480 6.80 -3.42 11.87
CA ALA A 480 6.84 -2.00 11.52
C ALA A 480 6.47 -1.82 10.05
N LEU A 481 5.50 -0.94 9.76
CA LEU A 481 4.87 -0.78 8.46
C LEU A 481 4.82 0.69 8.04
N GLY A 482 4.71 0.92 6.72
CA GLY A 482 4.26 2.19 6.16
C GLY A 482 2.77 2.45 6.42
N ASP A 483 2.41 3.73 6.54
CA ASP A 483 1.06 4.35 6.53
C ASP A 483 0.05 3.92 7.62
N ILE A 484 0.11 2.69 8.09
CA ILE A 484 -0.72 2.13 9.17
C ILE A 484 0.12 1.71 10.40
N GLY A 485 1.31 2.31 10.53
CA GLY A 485 2.20 2.20 11.69
C GLY A 485 2.83 0.82 11.90
N GLY A 486 2.05 -0.18 12.30
CA GLY A 486 2.53 -1.50 12.69
C GLY A 486 1.62 -2.24 13.68
N PHE A 487 1.92 -3.52 13.90
CA PHE A 487 1.09 -4.44 14.68
C PHE A 487 1.91 -5.43 15.52
N ARG A 488 1.28 -5.89 16.61
CA ARG A 488 1.65 -7.10 17.34
C ARG A 488 0.73 -8.23 16.87
N HIS A 489 1.26 -9.16 16.08
CA HIS A 489 0.50 -10.30 15.55
C HIS A 489 0.44 -11.40 16.59
N THR A 490 -0.71 -11.59 17.26
CA THR A 490 -0.88 -12.69 18.23
C THR A 490 -1.20 -14.04 17.56
N ASP A 491 -1.83 -13.99 16.39
CA ASP A 491 -2.11 -15.09 15.48
C ASP A 491 -1.77 -14.57 14.08
N LEU A 492 -1.06 -15.36 13.27
CA LEU A 492 -0.63 -14.94 11.93
C LEU A 492 -1.76 -15.02 10.89
N THR A 493 -2.90 -15.61 11.24
CA THR A 493 -4.05 -15.88 10.36
C THR A 493 -5.29 -15.02 10.67
N ALA A 494 -5.23 -14.22 11.75
CA ALA A 494 -6.28 -13.32 12.19
C ALA A 494 -5.81 -11.86 12.09
N VAL A 495 -6.71 -10.97 11.63
CA VAL A 495 -6.40 -9.54 11.51
C VAL A 495 -6.22 -8.92 12.92
N PRO A 496 -5.13 -8.18 13.18
CA PRO A 496 -4.91 -7.49 14.45
C PRO A 496 -6.03 -6.51 14.81
N ALA A 497 -6.39 -6.45 16.09
CA ALA A 497 -7.50 -5.64 16.60
C ALA A 497 -7.28 -4.12 16.47
N LYS A 498 -6.02 -3.67 16.61
CA LYS A 498 -5.59 -2.26 16.55
C LYS A 498 -4.15 -2.19 16.04
N MET A 499 -3.81 -1.09 15.34
CA MET A 499 -2.42 -0.71 15.12
C MET A 499 -1.75 -0.22 16.42
N PHE A 500 -0.46 0.11 16.39
CA PHE A 500 0.20 0.76 17.52
C PHE A 500 -0.39 2.14 17.82
N THR A 501 -0.80 2.34 19.07
CA THR A 501 -1.27 3.62 19.63
C THR A 501 -0.38 4.07 20.78
N GLN A 502 -0.57 5.30 21.28
CA GLN A 502 0.15 5.87 22.43
C GLN A 502 1.69 5.78 22.32
N PRO A 503 2.31 6.46 21.32
CA PRO A 503 1.73 7.34 20.30
C PRO A 503 1.34 6.59 19.03
N VAL A 504 0.53 7.23 18.18
CA VAL A 504 0.23 6.73 16.83
C VAL A 504 1.34 7.18 15.88
N PHE A 505 1.97 6.25 15.18
CA PHE A 505 2.87 6.57 14.05
C PHE A 505 2.12 6.46 12.74
N THR A 506 2.44 7.30 11.76
CA THR A 506 2.03 7.07 10.37
C THR A 506 2.78 5.86 9.83
N SER A 507 4.11 5.86 9.97
CA SER A 507 4.94 4.69 9.63
C SER A 507 5.88 4.37 10.79
N THR A 508 5.96 3.11 11.25
CA THR A 508 7.08 2.70 12.12
C THR A 508 8.26 2.36 11.21
N THR A 509 9.44 2.95 11.43
CA THR A 509 10.62 2.73 10.58
C THR A 509 11.56 1.66 11.11
N SER A 510 11.55 1.42 12.43
CA SER A 510 12.37 0.40 13.07
C SER A 510 11.80 0.01 14.44
N LEU A 511 12.01 -1.24 14.86
CA LEU A 511 11.66 -1.72 16.19
C LEU A 511 12.61 -2.83 16.67
N ASP A 512 12.76 -2.96 17.99
CA ASP A 512 13.64 -3.97 18.61
C ASP A 512 13.07 -4.45 19.95
N TYR A 513 13.59 -5.56 20.45
CA TYR A 513 13.29 -6.15 21.76
C TYR A 513 14.58 -6.50 22.52
N ALA A 514 14.51 -6.44 23.85
CA ALA A 514 15.59 -6.89 24.71
C ALA A 514 15.68 -8.42 24.71
N GLU A 515 16.75 -9.02 24.19
CA GLU A 515 16.87 -10.47 23.99
C GLU A 515 16.64 -11.30 25.28
N ALA A 516 17.21 -10.86 26.41
CA ALA A 516 17.07 -11.51 27.71
C ALA A 516 15.81 -11.05 28.49
N ASN A 517 15.09 -10.05 27.99
CA ASN A 517 13.85 -9.54 28.58
C ASN A 517 12.80 -9.20 27.49
N PRO A 518 12.33 -10.19 26.71
CA PRO A 518 11.61 -9.99 25.44
C PRO A 518 10.19 -9.42 25.57
N SER A 519 9.72 -9.06 26.77
CA SER A 519 8.53 -8.22 26.91
C SER A 519 8.86 -6.72 26.77
N VAL A 520 10.13 -6.34 26.93
CA VAL A 520 10.64 -4.99 26.68
C VAL A 520 10.90 -4.79 25.18
N LEU A 521 10.13 -3.88 24.58
CA LEU A 521 10.27 -3.48 23.17
C LEU A 521 10.46 -1.96 23.05
N VAL A 522 11.08 -1.55 21.95
CA VAL A 522 11.16 -0.16 21.49
C VAL A 522 10.73 -0.08 20.02
N ARG A 523 10.14 1.05 19.61
CA ARG A 523 9.84 1.37 18.21
C ARG A 523 10.14 2.84 17.93
N ALA A 524 10.58 3.14 16.71
CA ALA A 524 10.73 4.50 16.20
C ALA A 524 9.97 4.68 14.89
N GLY A 525 9.46 5.88 14.60
CA GLY A 525 8.62 6.11 13.43
C GLY A 525 8.45 7.56 12.98
N ASN A 526 7.65 7.72 11.92
CA ASN A 526 7.39 8.97 11.22
C ASN A 526 5.97 9.48 11.55
N PHE A 527 5.87 10.77 11.81
CA PHE A 527 4.67 11.59 11.65
C PHE A 527 5.13 13.06 11.48
N ALA A 528 4.21 13.99 11.21
CA ALA A 528 4.55 15.40 11.25
C ALA A 528 4.34 15.94 12.67
N ASP A 529 5.41 16.47 13.28
CA ASP A 529 5.38 17.08 14.63
C ASP A 529 4.25 18.13 14.76
N ALA A 530 4.03 18.93 13.70
CA ALA A 530 2.94 19.92 13.65
C ALA A 530 1.52 19.33 13.78
N ASP A 531 1.31 18.06 13.44
CA ASP A 531 0.02 17.37 13.54
C ASP A 531 -0.16 16.68 14.90
N ARG A 532 0.94 16.33 15.59
CA ARG A 532 0.95 15.62 16.88
C ARG A 532 2.02 16.17 17.85
N PRO A 533 2.01 17.47 18.22
CA PRO A 533 3.10 18.14 18.97
C PRO A 533 3.20 17.77 20.46
N GLY A 534 2.61 16.63 20.85
CA GLY A 534 2.72 16.01 22.17
C GLY A 534 3.01 14.50 22.10
N ASP A 535 3.19 13.94 20.91
CA ASP A 535 3.67 12.58 20.68
C ASP A 535 5.18 12.60 20.40
N SER A 536 5.87 11.53 20.73
CA SER A 536 7.31 11.32 20.49
C SER A 536 7.52 10.32 19.35
N HIS A 537 8.52 10.53 18.50
CA HIS A 537 8.89 9.63 17.40
C HIS A 537 9.56 8.33 17.88
N VAL A 538 9.71 8.13 19.19
CA VAL A 538 10.18 6.89 19.82
C VAL A 538 9.29 6.48 21.00
N ALA A 539 8.94 5.19 21.05
CA ALA A 539 8.01 4.64 22.03
C ALA A 539 8.43 3.24 22.51
N PHE A 540 7.97 2.87 23.70
CA PHE A 540 8.40 1.72 24.46
C PHE A 540 7.21 0.86 24.91
N SER A 541 7.46 -0.42 25.14
CA SER A 541 6.52 -1.38 25.71
C SER A 541 7.26 -2.28 26.70
N THR A 542 6.53 -2.78 27.71
CA THR A 542 7.03 -3.74 28.71
C THR A 542 6.19 -5.02 28.78
N ASP A 543 5.16 -5.15 27.93
CA ASP A 543 4.20 -6.28 27.89
C ASP A 543 4.24 -7.09 26.57
N GLY A 544 5.34 -6.96 25.83
CA GLY A 544 5.52 -7.61 24.53
C GLY A 544 4.79 -6.89 23.39
N GLY A 545 4.68 -5.56 23.46
CA GLY A 545 4.10 -4.70 22.42
C GLY A 545 2.56 -4.64 22.40
N ALA A 546 1.87 -5.06 23.46
CA ALA A 546 0.41 -5.03 23.53
C ALA A 546 -0.13 -3.63 23.90
N ASN A 547 0.60 -2.95 24.78
CA ASN A 547 0.43 -1.54 25.10
C ASN A 547 1.78 -0.82 24.99
N TRP A 548 1.71 0.49 24.74
CA TRP A 548 2.89 1.34 24.50
C TRP A 548 2.78 2.63 25.32
N PHE A 549 3.93 3.23 25.58
CA PHE A 549 4.07 4.55 26.17
C PHE A 549 5.29 5.25 25.57
N GLN A 550 5.41 6.55 25.76
CA GLN A 550 6.52 7.37 25.26
C GLN A 550 7.30 8.01 26.38
N GLY A 551 8.59 8.26 26.11
CA GLY A 551 9.43 9.15 26.90
C GLY A 551 9.49 10.55 26.26
N SER A 552 10.66 11.18 26.36
CA SER A 552 11.03 12.40 25.63
C SER A 552 11.66 12.08 24.26
N GLU A 553 11.98 13.11 23.48
CA GLU A 553 12.87 13.02 22.32
C GLU A 553 13.79 14.26 22.17
N PRO A 554 14.90 14.16 21.42
CA PRO A 554 15.62 15.34 20.91
C PRO A 554 14.75 16.15 19.94
N GLY A 555 14.82 17.48 20.02
CA GLY A 555 13.97 18.35 19.18
C GLY A 555 14.29 18.31 17.69
N GLY A 556 13.24 18.50 16.87
CA GLY A 556 13.36 18.63 15.41
C GLY A 556 13.45 17.29 14.67
N ILE A 557 12.80 16.26 15.20
CA ILE A 557 12.64 14.95 14.55
C ILE A 557 11.25 14.92 13.89
N ASN A 558 11.16 14.41 12.67
CA ASN A 558 9.92 14.04 11.99
C ASN A 558 10.04 12.62 11.35
N SER A 559 11.22 11.98 11.46
CA SER A 559 11.46 10.63 10.97
C SER A 559 12.19 9.74 11.97
N GLY A 560 11.72 8.51 12.13
CA GLY A 560 12.15 7.58 13.18
C GLY A 560 13.53 6.99 13.00
N GLY A 561 14.01 6.79 11.76
CA GLY A 561 15.30 6.14 11.51
C GLY A 561 15.38 4.73 12.12
N THR A 562 16.48 4.42 12.82
CA THR A 562 16.75 3.08 13.41
C THR A 562 16.94 3.14 14.93
N VAL A 563 16.45 2.14 15.67
CA VAL A 563 16.50 2.10 17.13
C VAL A 563 16.82 0.69 17.64
N ALA A 564 17.63 0.60 18.69
CA ALA A 564 18.11 -0.66 19.26
C ALA A 564 17.94 -0.69 20.78
N ALA A 565 17.54 -1.84 21.32
CA ALA A 565 17.40 -2.11 22.75
C ALA A 565 18.58 -2.93 23.28
N ALA A 566 19.12 -2.60 24.45
CA ALA A 566 20.10 -3.46 25.11
C ALA A 566 19.50 -4.83 25.44
N ALA A 567 20.34 -5.87 25.47
CA ALA A 567 19.91 -7.25 25.74
C ALA A 567 19.04 -7.41 27.02
N ASP A 568 19.23 -6.58 28.04
CA ASP A 568 18.48 -6.59 29.31
C ASP A 568 17.27 -5.63 29.36
N GLY A 569 17.13 -4.74 28.37
CA GLY A 569 16.12 -3.68 28.34
C GLY A 569 16.44 -2.46 29.21
N SER A 570 17.66 -2.34 29.76
CA SER A 570 18.07 -1.24 30.65
C SER A 570 18.25 0.11 29.96
N ARG A 571 18.47 0.11 28.64
CA ARG A 571 18.87 1.28 27.84
C ARG A 571 18.61 1.07 26.36
N PHE A 572 18.58 2.17 25.62
CA PHE A 572 18.29 2.20 24.19
C PHE A 572 19.23 3.16 23.47
N VAL A 573 19.57 2.83 22.21
CA VAL A 573 20.31 3.70 21.29
C VAL A 573 19.41 3.97 20.08
N TRP A 574 19.31 5.23 19.68
CA TRP A 574 18.41 5.70 18.63
C TRP A 574 19.18 6.60 17.66
N ALA A 575 19.04 6.33 16.37
CA ALA A 575 19.51 7.17 15.29
C ALA A 575 18.29 7.69 14.50
N PRO A 576 17.79 8.91 14.80
CA PRO A 576 16.65 9.49 14.10
C PRO A 576 16.92 9.65 12.59
N GLY A 577 15.86 9.65 11.77
CA GLY A 577 15.96 9.65 10.31
C GLY A 577 16.22 11.02 9.67
N ASP A 578 15.96 12.13 10.38
CA ASP A 578 16.17 13.47 9.86
C ASP A 578 17.66 13.76 9.58
N ALA A 579 18.00 14.07 8.32
CA ALA A 579 19.38 14.24 7.88
C ALA A 579 20.16 15.26 8.74
N GLY A 580 21.20 14.78 9.43
CA GLY A 580 22.04 15.52 10.37
C GLY A 580 21.76 15.26 11.86
N GLN A 581 20.64 14.60 12.20
CA GLN A 581 20.35 14.23 13.60
C GLN A 581 21.39 13.25 14.15
N GLN A 582 21.89 13.57 15.34
CA GLN A 582 22.91 12.78 16.02
C GLN A 582 22.31 11.47 16.54
N VAL A 583 23.12 10.41 16.58
CA VAL A 583 22.77 9.22 17.37
C VAL A 583 22.72 9.62 18.85
N VAL A 584 21.70 9.15 19.55
CA VAL A 584 21.48 9.42 20.97
C VAL A 584 21.26 8.10 21.73
N HIS A 585 21.50 8.14 23.04
CA HIS A 585 21.22 7.03 23.94
C HIS A 585 20.42 7.49 25.16
N SER A 586 19.65 6.57 25.74
CA SER A 586 18.86 6.77 26.95
C SER A 586 19.03 5.58 27.89
N VAL A 587 19.13 5.85 29.19
CA VAL A 587 19.07 4.82 30.25
C VAL A 587 17.66 4.83 30.81
N GLY A 588 16.98 3.69 30.77
CA GLY A 588 15.52 3.61 30.87
C GLY A 588 14.81 4.09 29.59
N PHE A 589 13.48 4.19 29.67
CA PHE A 589 12.57 4.34 28.53
C PHE A 589 12.48 5.77 27.97
N GLY A 590 13.60 6.34 27.48
CA GLY A 590 13.60 7.62 26.77
C GLY A 590 13.32 8.86 27.64
N ASN A 591 13.35 8.73 28.98
CA ASN A 591 13.05 9.83 29.92
C ASN A 591 13.98 11.05 29.74
N SER A 592 15.20 10.81 29.25
CA SER A 592 16.11 11.83 28.73
C SER A 592 17.05 11.21 27.70
N TRP A 593 17.59 12.02 26.78
CA TRP A 593 18.48 11.57 25.71
C TRP A 593 19.82 12.30 25.75
N THR A 594 20.92 11.55 25.61
CA THR A 594 22.28 12.12 25.53
C THR A 594 22.90 11.74 24.18
N ALA A 595 23.60 12.68 23.54
CA ALA A 595 24.28 12.43 22.27
C ALA A 595 25.39 11.37 22.42
N SER A 596 25.37 10.39 21.54
CA SER A 596 26.38 9.35 21.43
C SER A 596 27.61 9.89 20.70
N THR A 597 28.79 9.77 21.31
CA THR A 597 30.04 10.30 20.72
C THR A 597 30.70 9.29 19.79
N GLY A 598 31.47 9.76 18.80
CA GLY A 598 32.32 8.92 17.93
C GLY A 598 31.62 8.15 16.80
N ILE A 599 30.28 8.27 16.68
CA ILE A 599 29.47 7.69 15.60
C ILE A 599 28.89 8.80 14.69
N PRO A 600 28.75 8.61 13.37
CA PRO A 600 28.13 9.59 12.48
C PRO A 600 26.63 9.77 12.74
N ALA A 601 26.12 10.96 12.38
CA ALA A 601 24.69 11.22 12.28
C ALA A 601 23.98 10.20 11.37
N ASN A 602 22.74 9.84 11.70
CA ASN A 602 21.90 8.89 10.94
C ASN A 602 22.54 7.52 10.64
N ALA A 603 23.56 7.07 11.41
CA ALA A 603 24.13 5.73 11.26
C ALA A 603 23.10 4.65 11.63
N VAL A 604 23.13 3.50 10.94
CA VAL A 604 22.30 2.33 11.28
C VAL A 604 22.81 1.76 12.61
N VAL A 605 21.94 1.65 13.62
CA VAL A 605 22.29 1.13 14.96
C VAL A 605 21.58 -0.18 15.28
N GLU A 606 22.31 -1.10 15.89
CA GLU A 606 21.85 -2.43 16.33
C GLU A 606 22.49 -2.76 17.69
N SER A 607 21.90 -3.67 18.46
CA SER A 607 22.37 -4.09 19.77
C SER A 607 23.09 -5.44 19.74
N ASP A 608 23.97 -5.69 20.71
CA ASP A 608 24.41 -7.04 21.03
C ASP A 608 23.30 -7.80 21.77
N ARG A 609 23.07 -9.07 21.38
CA ARG A 609 21.96 -9.88 21.91
C ARG A 609 22.31 -10.62 23.21
N VAL A 610 23.48 -10.34 23.81
CA VAL A 610 23.94 -10.95 25.06
C VAL A 610 24.53 -9.93 26.03
N ASP A 611 25.34 -8.98 25.54
CA ASP A 611 26.00 -7.97 26.37
C ASP A 611 25.22 -6.63 26.34
N PRO A 612 24.51 -6.25 27.42
CA PRO A 612 23.68 -5.04 27.44
C PRO A 612 24.48 -3.73 27.37
N ASN A 613 25.82 -3.77 27.46
CA ASN A 613 26.67 -2.61 27.25
C ASN A 613 27.24 -2.52 25.83
N ARG A 614 27.04 -3.53 24.96
CA ARG A 614 27.57 -3.52 23.60
C ARG A 614 26.50 -3.14 22.57
N PHE A 615 26.83 -2.10 21.81
CA PHE A 615 26.03 -1.59 20.69
C PHE A 615 26.91 -1.41 19.47
N TYR A 616 26.28 -1.43 18.30
CA TYR A 616 26.95 -1.39 17.01
C TYR A 616 26.39 -0.26 16.14
N GLY A 617 27.22 0.23 15.23
CA GLY A 617 26.84 1.26 14.28
C GLY A 617 27.45 1.02 12.90
N PHE A 618 26.73 1.36 11.83
CA PHE A 618 27.26 1.33 10.47
C PHE A 618 26.95 2.61 9.70
N SER A 619 27.97 3.15 9.00
CA SER A 619 27.82 4.31 8.12
C SER A 619 28.95 4.36 7.09
N GLY A 620 28.61 4.52 5.80
CA GLY A 620 29.57 4.80 4.72
C GLY A 620 30.72 3.79 4.58
N GLY A 621 30.46 2.49 4.78
CA GLY A 621 31.49 1.44 4.73
C GLY A 621 32.35 1.30 5.99
N ARG A 622 32.04 2.05 7.05
CA ARG A 622 32.72 1.95 8.36
C ARG A 622 31.80 1.31 9.40
N PHE A 623 32.35 0.36 10.14
CA PHE A 623 31.68 -0.28 11.28
C PHE A 623 32.18 0.32 12.61
N TYR A 624 31.28 0.48 13.56
CA TYR A 624 31.48 1.15 14.85
C TYR A 624 31.00 0.26 15.99
N VAL A 625 31.70 0.30 17.12
CA VAL A 625 31.31 -0.43 18.34
C VAL A 625 31.34 0.49 19.56
N SER A 626 30.32 0.38 20.40
CA SER A 626 30.29 0.92 21.76
C SER A 626 30.34 -0.25 22.75
N THR A 627 31.06 -0.10 23.85
CA THR A 627 31.13 -1.07 24.96
C THR A 627 30.75 -0.43 26.31
N ASN A 628 30.08 0.72 26.27
CA ASN A 628 29.60 1.47 27.44
C ASN A 628 28.11 1.85 27.32
N GLY A 629 27.33 1.02 26.63
CA GLY A 629 25.89 1.16 26.52
C GLY A 629 25.45 2.33 25.63
N GLY A 630 26.20 2.62 24.56
CA GLY A 630 25.85 3.63 23.56
C GLY A 630 26.42 5.04 23.81
N ALA A 631 27.09 5.29 24.94
CA ALA A 631 27.59 6.63 25.28
C ALA A 631 28.75 7.11 24.37
N SER A 632 29.64 6.19 24.00
CA SER A 632 30.68 6.44 23.00
C SER A 632 30.90 5.23 22.11
N PHE A 633 31.09 5.48 20.83
CA PHE A 633 31.46 4.50 19.81
C PHE A 633 32.89 4.76 19.33
N THR A 634 33.57 3.69 18.93
CA THR A 634 34.86 3.74 18.24
C THR A 634 34.72 3.04 16.89
N ALA A 635 35.24 3.67 15.83
CA ALA A 635 35.32 3.03 14.52
C ALA A 635 36.32 1.86 14.58
N THR A 636 35.91 0.70 14.12
CA THR A 636 36.72 -0.52 14.14
C THR A 636 37.79 -0.53 13.05
N ALA A 637 38.67 -1.53 13.09
CA ALA A 637 39.69 -1.76 12.05
C ALA A 637 39.13 -2.47 10.79
N ALA A 638 37.83 -2.75 10.74
CA ALA A 638 37.19 -3.44 9.62
C ALA A 638 37.30 -2.64 8.31
N THR A 639 37.60 -3.34 7.22
CA THR A 639 37.72 -2.80 5.86
C THR A 639 37.06 -3.76 4.86
N GLY A 640 36.82 -3.32 3.62
CA GLY A 640 36.18 -4.14 2.59
C GLY A 640 34.66 -4.33 2.74
N LEU A 641 34.01 -3.49 3.56
CA LEU A 641 32.55 -3.41 3.70
C LEU A 641 31.95 -2.45 2.64
N PRO A 642 30.67 -2.58 2.27
CA PRO A 642 30.05 -1.72 1.25
C PRO A 642 30.02 -0.24 1.65
N SER A 643 30.57 0.64 0.81
CA SER A 643 30.50 2.10 1.01
C SER A 643 29.26 2.76 0.37
N THR A 644 28.51 2.00 -0.43
CA THR A 644 27.30 2.41 -1.16
C THR A 644 26.22 1.33 -1.07
N GLY A 645 25.00 1.68 -1.51
CA GLY A 645 23.83 0.80 -1.44
C GLY A 645 23.25 0.71 -0.03
N ASN A 646 22.15 -0.05 0.10
CA ASN A 646 21.60 -0.39 1.41
C ASN A 646 22.48 -1.45 2.08
N VAL A 647 22.67 -1.32 3.40
CA VAL A 647 23.34 -2.30 4.24
C VAL A 647 22.44 -2.61 5.43
N LYS A 648 22.23 -3.90 5.70
CA LYS A 648 21.51 -4.43 6.86
C LYS A 648 22.46 -5.34 7.61
N PHE A 649 22.53 -5.25 8.93
CA PHE A 649 23.38 -6.11 9.73
C PHE A 649 22.69 -6.44 11.05
N LYS A 650 22.95 -7.62 11.63
CA LYS A 650 22.34 -8.05 12.90
C LYS A 650 23.33 -8.87 13.74
N ALA A 651 23.23 -8.73 15.07
CA ALA A 651 23.98 -9.55 16.03
C ALA A 651 23.25 -10.86 16.32
N LEU A 652 24.00 -11.93 16.59
CA LEU A 652 23.44 -13.27 16.74
C LEU A 652 22.85 -13.50 18.15
N PRO A 653 21.58 -13.91 18.28
CA PRO A 653 21.02 -14.37 19.55
C PRO A 653 21.88 -15.44 20.23
N GLY A 654 22.15 -15.25 21.53
CA GLY A 654 22.93 -16.17 22.34
C GLY A 654 24.45 -16.13 22.14
N LYS A 655 25.00 -15.22 21.32
CA LYS A 655 26.47 -15.04 21.21
C LYS A 655 26.90 -13.57 21.12
N ALA A 656 27.51 -13.09 22.21
CA ALA A 656 28.16 -11.78 22.24
C ALA A 656 29.24 -11.65 21.15
N GLY A 657 29.28 -10.50 20.47
CA GLY A 657 30.31 -10.18 19.48
C GLY A 657 30.18 -10.91 18.12
N GLU A 658 29.19 -11.78 17.91
CA GLU A 658 28.97 -12.45 16.63
C GLU A 658 27.91 -11.70 15.80
N LEU A 659 28.26 -11.32 14.57
CA LEU A 659 27.53 -10.40 13.70
C LEU A 659 27.48 -10.91 12.27
N TRP A 660 26.39 -10.61 11.56
CA TRP A 660 26.28 -10.78 10.11
C TRP A 660 25.87 -9.46 9.45
N LEU A 661 26.47 -9.15 8.30
CA LEU A 661 26.25 -7.92 7.53
C LEU A 661 25.99 -8.27 6.07
N ALA A 662 24.87 -7.77 5.53
CA ALA A 662 24.40 -7.93 4.16
C ALA A 662 24.50 -6.60 3.40
N GLY A 663 24.91 -6.64 2.14
CA GLY A 663 24.81 -5.50 1.24
C GLY A 663 25.05 -5.86 -0.24
N GLU A 664 25.13 -4.82 -1.08
CA GLU A 664 25.27 -4.93 -2.55
C GLU A 664 26.41 -5.86 -3.00
N GLY A 665 27.52 -5.90 -2.26
CA GLY A 665 28.68 -6.75 -2.57
C GLY A 665 28.63 -8.18 -2.01
N GLY A 666 27.59 -8.61 -1.29
CA GLY A 666 27.45 -9.96 -0.74
C GLY A 666 27.13 -10.00 0.76
N LEU A 667 27.56 -11.08 1.44
CA LEU A 667 27.35 -11.31 2.87
C LEU A 667 28.69 -11.41 3.61
N TRP A 668 28.76 -10.86 4.82
CA TRP A 668 29.93 -10.88 5.71
C TRP A 668 29.55 -11.34 7.12
N ARG A 669 30.52 -11.92 7.84
CA ARG A 669 30.40 -12.36 9.23
C ARG A 669 31.58 -11.84 10.06
N SER A 670 31.30 -11.34 11.26
CA SER A 670 32.30 -11.09 12.32
C SER A 670 32.02 -12.02 13.51
N THR A 671 33.08 -12.42 14.22
CA THR A 671 33.00 -13.13 15.50
C THR A 671 33.84 -12.44 16.58
N ASP A 672 34.12 -11.14 16.40
CA ASP A 672 35.07 -10.35 17.17
C ASP A 672 34.54 -8.93 17.49
N SER A 673 33.21 -8.80 17.65
CA SER A 673 32.51 -7.52 17.87
C SER A 673 32.67 -6.49 16.74
N GLY A 674 32.89 -6.98 15.51
CA GLY A 674 33.07 -6.17 14.32
C GLY A 674 34.48 -5.62 14.14
N ALA A 675 35.48 -6.12 14.87
CA ALA A 675 36.88 -5.72 14.67
C ALA A 675 37.41 -6.16 13.30
N SER A 676 36.97 -7.31 12.80
CA SER A 676 37.19 -7.81 11.45
C SER A 676 35.95 -8.51 10.89
N PHE A 677 35.84 -8.60 9.56
CA PHE A 677 34.73 -9.27 8.88
C PHE A 677 35.26 -10.20 7.78
N THR A 678 34.83 -11.46 7.81
CA THR A 678 35.07 -12.44 6.74
C THR A 678 33.90 -12.43 5.78
N LYS A 679 34.17 -12.31 4.46
CA LYS A 679 33.12 -12.41 3.43
C LYS A 679 32.76 -13.87 3.18
N SER A 680 31.46 -14.17 3.08
CA SER A 680 30.96 -15.49 2.67
C SER A 680 31.25 -15.77 1.18
N ALA A 681 31.66 -17.00 0.86
CA ALA A 681 31.71 -17.49 -0.51
C ALA A 681 30.28 -17.77 -1.05
N GLY A 682 30.12 -17.88 -2.37
CA GLY A 682 28.83 -18.18 -3.04
C GLY A 682 27.81 -17.04 -3.05
N VAL A 683 27.80 -16.17 -2.03
CA VAL A 683 26.87 -15.03 -1.93
C VAL A 683 27.38 -13.84 -2.75
N GLY A 684 26.72 -13.59 -3.89
CA GLY A 684 27.04 -12.50 -4.80
C GLY A 684 26.51 -11.15 -4.31
N THR A 685 25.25 -11.11 -3.87
CA THR A 685 24.59 -9.93 -3.28
C THR A 685 23.75 -10.36 -2.08
N ALA A 686 23.58 -9.49 -1.09
CA ALA A 686 22.65 -9.72 0.01
C ALA A 686 21.87 -8.43 0.31
N GLY A 687 20.54 -8.47 0.20
CA GLY A 687 19.70 -7.36 0.64
C GLY A 687 19.54 -7.34 2.15
N ASN A 688 19.37 -8.51 2.78
CA ASN A 688 19.17 -8.62 4.23
C ASN A 688 19.50 -10.02 4.76
N VAL A 689 19.78 -10.11 6.06
CA VAL A 689 20.09 -11.35 6.79
C VAL A 689 19.34 -11.39 8.13
N GLY A 690 18.78 -12.55 8.46
CA GLY A 690 18.06 -12.79 9.72
C GLY A 690 18.35 -14.19 10.29
N PHE A 691 17.91 -14.42 11.52
CA PHE A 691 18.17 -15.66 12.26
C PHE A 691 16.86 -16.28 12.77
N GLY A 692 16.80 -17.60 12.87
CA GLY A 692 15.73 -18.33 13.54
C GLY A 692 16.25 -19.56 14.27
N LYS A 693 15.34 -20.40 14.77
CA LYS A 693 15.66 -21.62 15.51
C LYS A 693 16.63 -22.52 14.74
N ALA A 694 17.62 -23.06 15.45
CA ALA A 694 18.57 -24.02 14.90
C ALA A 694 17.88 -25.27 14.34
N ALA A 695 18.46 -25.87 13.29
CA ALA A 695 18.01 -27.15 12.77
C ALA A 695 18.17 -28.28 13.82
N PRO A 696 17.35 -29.34 13.78
CA PRO A 696 17.52 -30.50 14.66
C PRO A 696 18.94 -31.07 14.63
N GLY A 697 19.58 -31.17 15.79
CA GLY A 697 20.98 -31.59 15.93
C GLY A 697 22.03 -30.48 15.77
N GLN A 698 21.64 -29.26 15.39
CA GLN A 698 22.52 -28.09 15.34
C GLN A 698 22.35 -27.21 16.59
N THR A 699 23.43 -26.51 16.97
CA THR A 699 23.45 -25.53 18.06
C THR A 699 23.56 -24.08 17.58
N TYR A 700 23.72 -23.86 16.28
CA TYR A 700 23.79 -22.54 15.67
C TYR A 700 22.41 -22.15 15.08
N PRO A 701 21.91 -20.92 15.28
CA PRO A 701 20.65 -20.44 14.69
C PRO A 701 20.61 -20.62 13.16
N ALA A 702 19.46 -21.03 12.62
CA ALA A 702 19.30 -21.10 11.16
C ALA A 702 19.38 -19.69 10.56
N LEU A 703 20.23 -19.52 9.56
CA LEU A 703 20.42 -18.27 8.84
C LEU A 703 19.40 -18.15 7.72
N TYR A 704 18.80 -16.98 7.56
CA TYR A 704 17.96 -16.63 6.43
C TYR A 704 18.55 -15.43 5.68
N LEU A 705 18.53 -15.50 4.35
CA LEU A 705 19.14 -14.52 3.45
C LEU A 705 18.16 -14.17 2.33
N PHE A 706 17.99 -12.87 2.07
CA PHE A 706 17.39 -12.38 0.83
C PHE A 706 18.51 -11.81 -0.05
N GLY A 707 18.68 -12.30 -1.27
CA GLY A 707 19.77 -11.89 -2.15
C GLY A 707 20.09 -12.89 -3.25
N THR A 708 21.36 -12.92 -3.69
CA THR A 708 21.85 -13.78 -4.77
C THR A 708 22.88 -14.79 -4.26
N VAL A 709 22.59 -16.09 -4.39
CA VAL A 709 23.53 -17.17 -4.07
C VAL A 709 23.74 -18.03 -5.30
N ASP A 710 25.01 -18.33 -5.64
CA ASP A 710 25.41 -19.15 -6.79
C ASP A 710 24.76 -18.73 -8.12
N GLY A 711 24.54 -17.42 -8.27
CA GLY A 711 23.93 -16.78 -9.45
C GLY A 711 22.41 -16.71 -9.46
N GLN A 712 21.72 -17.32 -8.49
CA GLN A 712 20.26 -17.32 -8.39
C GLN A 712 19.77 -16.32 -7.33
N HIS A 713 18.78 -15.48 -7.68
CA HIS A 713 18.15 -14.56 -6.74
C HIS A 713 16.95 -15.20 -6.01
N GLY A 714 16.77 -14.88 -4.73
CA GLY A 714 15.64 -15.35 -3.94
C GLY A 714 15.84 -15.27 -2.43
N VAL A 715 15.12 -16.14 -1.73
CA VAL A 715 15.21 -16.36 -0.28
C VAL A 715 15.92 -17.69 -0.04
N PHE A 716 16.93 -17.68 0.82
CA PHE A 716 17.75 -18.84 1.13
C PHE A 716 17.82 -19.11 2.64
N ARG A 717 17.97 -20.38 3.02
CA ARG A 717 18.30 -20.81 4.39
C ARG A 717 19.70 -21.45 4.43
N SER A 718 20.43 -21.27 5.52
CA SER A 718 21.64 -22.06 5.83
C SER A 718 21.61 -22.56 7.28
N ASP A 719 21.73 -23.88 7.41
CA ASP A 719 21.73 -24.58 8.70
C ASP A 719 23.15 -24.93 9.19
N ASN A 720 24.18 -24.48 8.45
CA ASN A 720 25.60 -24.78 8.70
C ASN A 720 26.49 -23.52 8.63
N VAL A 721 26.04 -22.44 9.26
CA VAL A 721 26.81 -21.20 9.47
C VAL A 721 27.21 -20.52 8.14
N GLY A 722 26.33 -20.57 7.14
CA GLY A 722 26.52 -19.94 5.82
C GLY A 722 27.46 -20.71 4.88
N THR A 723 27.85 -21.94 5.22
CA THR A 723 28.75 -22.78 4.41
C THR A 723 28.06 -23.31 3.15
N THR A 724 26.80 -23.70 3.25
CA THR A 724 25.93 -24.05 2.11
C THR A 724 24.54 -23.45 2.30
N TRP A 725 23.86 -23.17 1.20
CA TRP A 725 22.53 -22.57 1.20
C TRP A 725 21.52 -23.46 0.47
N VAL A 726 20.25 -23.41 0.91
CA VAL A 726 19.12 -23.96 0.16
C VAL A 726 18.15 -22.84 -0.20
N ARG A 727 17.64 -22.82 -1.44
CA ARG A 727 16.59 -21.87 -1.84
C ARG A 727 15.27 -22.32 -1.23
N ILE A 728 14.57 -21.40 -0.58
CA ILE A 728 13.29 -21.67 0.11
C ILE A 728 12.11 -20.91 -0.51
N ASN A 729 12.36 -20.09 -1.54
CA ASN A 729 11.34 -19.57 -2.45
C ASN A 729 11.45 -20.22 -3.85
N ASP A 730 10.48 -19.95 -4.71
CA ASP A 730 10.50 -20.36 -6.11
C ASP A 730 10.10 -19.20 -7.04
N ASP A 731 10.13 -19.41 -8.35
CA ASP A 731 9.99 -18.34 -9.35
C ASP A 731 8.55 -17.78 -9.45
N ARG A 732 7.57 -18.39 -8.78
CA ARG A 732 6.20 -17.85 -8.58
C ARG A 732 6.04 -17.04 -7.29
N HIS A 733 7.06 -17.06 -6.43
CA HIS A 733 7.06 -16.52 -5.08
C HIS A 733 8.30 -15.64 -4.88
N GLN A 734 8.38 -14.53 -5.62
CA GLN A 734 9.56 -13.64 -5.68
C GLN A 734 9.33 -12.24 -5.10
N TYR A 735 8.11 -11.69 -5.23
CA TYR A 735 7.64 -10.51 -4.49
C TYR A 735 8.41 -9.19 -4.74
N GLY A 736 9.06 -9.05 -5.89
CA GLY A 736 9.69 -7.81 -6.36
C GLY A 736 10.88 -7.35 -5.49
N ASN A 737 10.82 -6.08 -5.06
CA ASN A 737 11.81 -5.40 -4.21
C ASN A 737 11.54 -5.66 -2.72
N ALA A 738 11.36 -6.94 -2.36
CA ALA A 738 11.22 -7.38 -0.97
C ALA A 738 12.56 -7.34 -0.20
N GLY A 739 12.53 -7.73 1.07
CA GLY A 739 13.73 -7.97 1.88
C GLY A 739 14.15 -6.82 2.79
N GLU A 740 13.52 -5.64 2.75
CA GLU A 740 13.83 -4.51 3.64
C GLU A 740 13.78 -4.91 5.14
N ALA A 741 12.90 -5.86 5.47
CA ALA A 741 12.88 -6.58 6.74
C ALA A 741 12.92 -8.10 6.52
N LEU A 742 13.70 -8.83 7.33
CA LEU A 742 13.84 -10.28 7.27
C LEU A 742 14.18 -10.83 8.66
N THR A 743 13.43 -11.82 9.14
CA THR A 743 13.76 -12.52 10.39
C THR A 743 13.23 -13.95 10.41
N GLY A 744 13.91 -14.86 11.09
CA GLY A 744 13.39 -16.20 11.36
C GLY A 744 12.50 -16.23 12.60
N ASP A 745 11.89 -17.38 12.90
CA ASP A 745 11.25 -17.59 14.20
C ASP A 745 12.22 -18.30 15.16
N PRO A 746 12.56 -17.75 16.35
CA PRO A 746 13.42 -18.43 17.33
C PRO A 746 12.77 -19.68 17.95
N ARG A 747 11.45 -19.88 17.79
CA ARG A 747 10.69 -21.02 18.35
C ARG A 747 10.35 -22.09 17.31
N VAL A 748 10.26 -21.73 16.03
CA VAL A 748 9.85 -22.63 14.93
C VAL A 748 10.99 -22.79 13.92
N TYR A 749 11.51 -24.02 13.79
CA TYR A 749 12.59 -24.31 12.83
C TYR A 749 12.06 -24.21 11.38
N GLY A 750 12.89 -23.68 10.49
CA GLY A 750 12.55 -23.47 9.09
C GLY A 750 11.67 -22.27 8.81
N ARG A 751 10.98 -21.69 9.80
CA ARG A 751 10.12 -20.53 9.59
C ARG A 751 10.91 -19.26 9.35
N VAL A 752 10.52 -18.52 8.31
CA VAL A 752 10.97 -17.16 8.01
C VAL A 752 9.78 -16.21 7.85
N TYR A 753 9.98 -14.97 8.27
CA TYR A 753 9.12 -13.83 8.04
C TYR A 753 9.85 -12.86 7.09
N LEU A 754 9.27 -12.59 5.92
CA LEU A 754 9.81 -11.71 4.88
C LEU A 754 8.94 -10.46 4.77
N GLY A 755 9.55 -9.29 4.97
CA GLY A 755 8.94 -8.01 4.64
C GLY A 755 9.02 -7.73 3.14
N THR A 756 7.93 -7.24 2.57
CA THR A 756 7.89 -6.82 1.15
C THR A 756 7.48 -5.35 1.03
N ASN A 757 7.67 -4.77 -0.15
CA ASN A 757 7.18 -3.45 -0.48
C ASN A 757 5.93 -3.61 -1.37
N GLY A 758 4.73 -3.53 -0.78
CA GLY A 758 3.47 -3.65 -1.51
C GLY A 758 2.81 -5.03 -1.51
N ARG A 759 3.44 -6.07 -0.95
CA ARG A 759 2.82 -7.41 -0.80
C ARG A 759 2.69 -7.83 0.67
N GLY A 760 2.76 -6.87 1.58
CA GLY A 760 2.68 -7.07 3.03
C GLY A 760 3.78 -7.95 3.61
N ILE A 761 3.48 -8.55 4.77
CA ILE A 761 4.36 -9.49 5.45
C ILE A 761 4.05 -10.90 4.94
N LEU A 762 5.07 -11.66 4.58
CA LEU A 762 4.97 -13.07 4.25
C LEU A 762 5.54 -13.92 5.39
N VAL A 763 4.89 -15.06 5.65
CA VAL A 763 5.42 -16.16 6.46
C VAL A 763 5.59 -17.39 5.57
N ALA A 764 6.73 -18.06 5.70
CA ALA A 764 7.04 -19.27 4.95
C ALA A 764 7.48 -20.41 5.87
N ASP A 765 6.85 -21.57 5.70
CA ASP A 765 7.09 -22.79 6.49
C ASP A 765 7.53 -23.97 5.60
N ARG A 766 8.43 -24.82 6.11
CA ARG A 766 8.91 -26.05 5.43
C ARG A 766 7.77 -27.04 5.19
N LEU A 767 7.61 -27.54 3.96
CA LEU A 767 6.60 -28.57 3.65
C LEU A 767 7.03 -29.99 4.03
N GLY A 768 8.34 -30.24 4.21
CA GLY A 768 8.89 -31.58 4.46
C GLY A 768 8.75 -32.11 5.90
N GLY A 769 8.20 -31.32 6.83
CA GLY A 769 8.16 -31.65 8.26
C GLY A 769 9.54 -31.62 8.93
N ASP A 770 9.56 -31.73 10.26
CA ASP A 770 10.81 -32.01 10.98
C ASP A 770 11.30 -33.44 10.63
N PRO A 771 12.62 -33.67 10.51
CA PRO A 771 13.15 -35.03 10.48
C PRO A 771 12.77 -35.73 11.79
N THR A 772 11.82 -36.66 11.72
CA THR A 772 11.29 -37.33 12.90
C THR A 772 12.40 -38.14 13.55
N THR A 773 12.77 -37.75 14.78
CA THR A 773 13.63 -38.57 15.62
C THR A 773 13.03 -39.98 15.69
N PRO A 774 13.79 -41.05 15.39
CA PRO A 774 13.30 -42.40 15.57
C PRO A 774 12.79 -42.57 17.02
N PRO A 775 11.67 -43.26 17.24
CA PRO A 775 11.19 -43.51 18.59
C PRO A 775 12.32 -44.12 19.43
N PRO A 776 12.55 -43.66 20.67
CA PRO A 776 13.63 -44.21 21.49
C PRO A 776 13.40 -45.71 21.65
N THR A 777 14.33 -46.51 21.14
CA THR A 777 14.24 -47.97 21.21
C THR A 777 14.20 -48.39 22.67
N SER A 778 13.01 -48.79 23.12
CA SER A 778 12.78 -49.21 24.50
C SER A 778 13.49 -50.53 24.77
N THR A 779 14.67 -50.44 25.38
CA THR A 779 15.43 -51.60 25.87
C THR A 779 14.50 -52.48 26.73
N PRO A 780 14.22 -53.73 26.34
CA PRO A 780 13.35 -54.60 27.12
C PRO A 780 13.93 -54.84 28.52
N PRO A 781 13.13 -54.80 29.60
CA PRO A 781 13.60 -55.13 30.93
C PRO A 781 14.02 -56.61 31.00
N PRO A 782 15.06 -56.95 31.80
CA PRO A 782 15.58 -58.31 31.86
C PRO A 782 14.54 -59.29 32.42
N THR A 783 14.26 -60.36 31.68
CA THR A 783 13.26 -61.38 32.03
C THR A 783 13.83 -62.42 32.99
N THR A 784 13.19 -62.56 34.16
CA THR A 784 13.48 -63.66 35.09
C THR A 784 12.81 -64.96 34.66
N PRO A 785 13.48 -66.13 34.78
CA PRO A 785 12.97 -67.39 34.26
C PRO A 785 11.90 -68.01 35.19
N ARG A 786 10.80 -68.53 34.61
CA ARG A 786 9.74 -69.23 35.35
C ARG A 786 9.44 -70.62 34.77
N ARG A 787 9.20 -71.60 35.64
CA ARG A 787 9.00 -73.03 35.30
C ARG A 787 7.65 -73.32 34.58
N PRO A 788 7.54 -74.43 33.81
CA PRO A 788 6.42 -74.68 32.88
C PRO A 788 5.34 -75.69 33.38
N ARG A 789 4.31 -75.90 32.52
CA ARG A 789 3.14 -76.84 32.56
C ARG A 789 1.82 -76.16 32.99
N ARG A 790 0.62 -76.49 32.45
CA ARG A 790 0.19 -77.55 31.47
C ARG A 790 -1.09 -77.10 30.68
N ARG A 791 -1.38 -77.73 29.52
CA ARG A 791 -2.66 -77.70 28.74
C ARG A 791 -3.52 -78.96 29.10
N PRO A 792 -4.76 -79.24 28.58
CA PRO A 792 -5.45 -78.86 27.31
C PRO A 792 -6.96 -78.46 27.53
N PRO A 793 -7.98 -78.65 26.63
CA PRO A 793 -8.08 -78.91 25.16
C PRO A 793 -9.00 -77.91 24.39
N ARG A 794 -9.50 -78.27 23.18
CA ARG A 794 -10.36 -77.49 22.22
C ARG A 794 -11.31 -78.44 21.43
N PRO A 795 -12.51 -78.01 21.01
CA PRO A 795 -12.98 -78.13 19.58
C PRO A 795 -13.49 -76.76 19.02
N ALA A 796 -13.41 -76.38 17.73
CA ALA A 796 -14.04 -76.89 16.48
C ALA A 796 -15.44 -76.25 16.23
N ASP A 797 -15.92 -75.83 15.05
CA ASP A 797 -15.52 -76.08 13.63
C ASP A 797 -15.77 -74.89 12.63
N HIS A 798 -15.47 -75.12 11.34
CA HIS A 798 -15.71 -74.28 10.12
C HIS A 798 -16.79 -74.95 9.20
N PRO A 799 -17.12 -74.52 7.94
CA PRO A 799 -16.61 -73.47 7.02
C PRO A 799 -17.66 -72.32 6.78
N THR A 800 -18.07 -71.75 5.62
CA THR A 800 -17.90 -71.93 4.15
C THR A 800 -18.16 -70.59 3.39
N ALA A 801 -18.33 -70.59 2.05
CA ALA A 801 -18.51 -69.39 1.19
C ALA A 801 -19.51 -69.61 0.02
N GLY A 802 -19.96 -68.55 -0.69
CA GLY A 802 -20.77 -68.72 -1.91
C GLY A 802 -21.24 -67.46 -2.70
N HIS A 803 -20.65 -67.27 -3.90
CA HIS A 803 -21.23 -66.74 -5.14
C HIS A 803 -21.56 -65.23 -5.40
N ARG A 804 -21.80 -64.94 -6.69
CA ARG A 804 -21.89 -63.63 -7.39
C ARG A 804 -23.19 -63.53 -8.21
N LEU A 805 -23.62 -62.31 -8.58
CA LEU A 805 -24.22 -61.86 -9.87
C LEU A 805 -24.21 -60.31 -9.83
N ARG A 806 -23.52 -59.54 -10.70
CA ARG A 806 -23.77 -59.14 -12.12
C ARG A 806 -25.14 -58.47 -12.39
N GLY A 807 -25.09 -57.23 -12.90
CA GLY A 807 -26.21 -56.43 -13.44
C GLY A 807 -25.78 -54.97 -13.62
N ASP A 808 -26.08 -54.34 -14.77
CA ASP A 808 -25.49 -53.05 -15.20
C ASP A 808 -26.50 -51.86 -15.22
N VAL A 809 -25.92 -50.65 -15.33
CA VAL A 809 -26.46 -49.26 -15.51
C VAL A 809 -27.59 -49.04 -16.54
N PRO A 810 -28.20 -47.82 -16.71
CA PRO A 810 -28.23 -46.58 -15.90
C PRO A 810 -29.67 -45.99 -15.71
N GLY A 811 -29.86 -44.82 -15.04
CA GLY A 811 -31.19 -44.16 -14.98
C GLY A 811 -31.24 -42.74 -14.37
N ASP A 812 -31.58 -41.76 -15.20
CA ASP A 812 -31.50 -40.29 -15.06
C ASP A 812 -32.68 -39.61 -14.28
N ARG A 813 -32.55 -38.28 -14.04
CA ARG A 813 -33.60 -37.24 -13.73
C ARG A 813 -34.14 -36.95 -12.30
N VAL A 814 -33.68 -35.82 -11.76
CA VAL A 814 -34.44 -34.57 -11.43
C VAL A 814 -35.93 -34.68 -11.03
N LEU A 815 -36.27 -34.23 -9.81
CA LEU A 815 -37.21 -33.10 -9.55
C LEU A 815 -37.16 -32.62 -8.08
N ALA A 816 -37.84 -31.50 -7.77
CA ALA A 816 -37.70 -30.75 -6.52
C ALA A 816 -38.93 -30.84 -5.59
N GLY A 817 -38.73 -30.53 -4.30
CA GLY A 817 -39.81 -30.37 -3.31
C GLY A 817 -39.38 -29.54 -2.08
N ARG A 818 -40.17 -28.50 -1.74
CA ARG A 818 -40.07 -27.73 -0.48
C ARG A 818 -41.17 -28.15 0.48
N PHE A 819 -40.93 -28.09 1.80
CA PHE A 819 -41.76 -27.39 2.83
C PHE A 819 -41.18 -27.65 4.25
N PRO A 820 -41.65 -26.99 5.35
CA PRO A 820 -40.78 -26.64 6.49
C PRO A 820 -41.33 -27.04 7.89
N GLY A 821 -40.63 -26.64 8.95
CA GLY A 821 -41.10 -26.67 10.34
C GLY A 821 -40.45 -25.57 11.21
N ARG A 822 -41.11 -25.15 12.30
CA ARG A 822 -40.67 -24.09 13.23
C ARG A 822 -40.81 -24.51 14.70
N GLY A 823 -40.00 -23.90 15.57
CA GLY A 823 -40.28 -23.71 17.01
C GLY A 823 -39.73 -24.79 17.96
N ASP A 824 -39.41 -24.50 19.21
CA ASP A 824 -39.26 -23.16 19.84
C ASP A 824 -38.36 -23.20 21.12
N ARG A 825 -38.27 -22.06 21.81
CA ARG A 825 -37.39 -21.64 22.94
C ARG A 825 -37.73 -22.27 24.35
N PRO A 826 -37.22 -21.78 25.51
CA PRO A 826 -35.83 -21.62 26.01
C PRO A 826 -35.65 -22.05 27.51
N GLN A 827 -34.47 -21.82 28.14
CA GLN A 827 -34.36 -21.56 29.60
C GLN A 827 -33.28 -20.52 29.96
N ARG A 828 -33.36 -19.96 31.19
CA ARG A 828 -32.45 -19.00 31.86
C ARG A 828 -31.92 -19.59 33.18
N ARG A 829 -30.81 -19.03 33.70
CA ARG A 829 -30.52 -18.86 35.15
C ARG A 829 -29.71 -17.57 35.37
N ASP A 830 -29.76 -17.01 36.59
CA ASP A 830 -29.26 -15.68 36.95
C ASP A 830 -28.45 -15.69 38.30
N HIS A 831 -27.82 -14.55 38.65
CA HIS A 831 -27.10 -14.19 39.92
C HIS A 831 -25.68 -14.78 40.14
N VAL A 832 -24.76 -14.19 40.94
CA VAL A 832 -24.86 -13.28 42.14
C VAL A 832 -23.81 -12.13 42.13
N ASP A 833 -24.09 -11.02 42.84
CA ASP A 833 -23.25 -9.80 43.08
C ASP A 833 -22.31 -9.86 44.31
N LEU A 834 -21.29 -8.99 44.40
CA LEU A 834 -20.62 -8.57 45.66
C LEU A 834 -19.87 -7.21 45.52
N ARG A 835 -19.60 -6.49 46.65
CA ARG A 835 -19.29 -5.03 46.64
C ARG A 835 -18.50 -4.51 47.88
N LEU A 836 -17.91 -3.30 47.78
CA LEU A 836 -17.25 -2.45 48.83
C LEU A 836 -15.82 -2.89 49.29
N GLY A 837 -14.89 -2.06 49.80
CA GLY A 837 -14.77 -0.59 50.02
C GLY A 837 -13.97 -0.26 51.32
N GLY A 838 -13.22 0.84 51.55
CA GLY A 838 -12.72 1.97 50.72
C GLY A 838 -12.24 3.21 51.55
N GLY A 839 -11.04 3.78 51.32
CA GLY A 839 -10.42 4.95 52.02
C GLY A 839 -8.89 4.77 52.26
N LEU A 840 -8.05 5.74 52.68
CA LEU A 840 -8.13 7.22 52.86
C LEU A 840 -6.69 7.80 53.13
N ASP A 841 -6.36 9.05 52.74
CA ASP A 841 -5.59 10.08 53.52
C ASP A 841 -4.88 11.21 52.71
N VAL A 842 -4.61 12.33 53.40
CA VAL A 842 -4.19 13.70 52.93
C VAL A 842 -3.45 14.38 54.12
N PRO A 843 -2.27 15.07 54.01
CA PRO A 843 -2.22 16.50 53.58
C PRO A 843 -0.88 17.07 53.02
N GLY A 844 -0.88 18.34 52.56
CA GLY A 844 0.36 19.13 52.40
C GLY A 844 0.34 20.38 51.49
N ARG A 845 0.20 21.59 52.06
CA ARG A 845 0.66 22.92 51.56
C ARG A 845 1.03 23.77 52.77
N PRO A 846 2.14 24.52 52.79
CA PRO A 846 2.27 25.89 52.21
C PRO A 846 3.61 26.05 51.43
N ALA A 847 4.11 27.17 50.90
CA ALA A 847 3.68 28.48 50.38
C ALA A 847 4.99 29.25 50.03
N ASP A 848 4.87 30.51 49.55
CA ASP A 848 5.89 31.57 49.53
C ASP A 848 7.06 31.59 48.51
N GLN A 849 7.56 32.82 48.34
CA GLN A 849 8.46 33.41 47.32
C GLN A 849 9.63 34.15 48.04
N PRO A 850 10.43 35.06 47.43
CA PRO A 850 11.17 35.04 46.15
C PRO A 850 12.66 35.46 46.28
N ALA A 851 13.48 35.20 45.25
CA ALA A 851 14.59 36.06 44.79
C ALA A 851 14.90 35.73 43.30
N LEU A 852 15.07 36.62 42.32
CA LEU A 852 15.72 37.95 42.12
C LEU A 852 17.23 37.91 41.77
N GLY A 853 17.53 38.43 40.57
CA GLY A 853 18.85 38.48 39.90
C GLY A 853 18.70 37.98 38.45
N ARG A 854 18.93 38.71 37.33
CA ARG A 854 19.72 39.95 37.03
C ARG A 854 21.18 39.84 37.50
N ALA A 855 22.22 39.95 36.68
CA ALA A 855 22.37 40.11 35.21
C ALA A 855 23.81 39.59 34.81
N ALA A 856 24.43 39.75 33.63
CA ALA A 856 24.18 40.59 32.45
C ALA A 856 24.87 40.06 31.15
N HIS A 857 24.68 40.78 30.05
CA HIS A 857 25.51 40.81 28.82
C HIS A 857 26.93 41.40 29.05
N PRO A 858 27.83 41.44 28.04
CA PRO A 858 28.11 40.48 26.93
C PRO A 858 29.64 40.30 26.72
N ASP A 859 30.07 39.63 25.64
CA ASP A 859 30.99 40.31 24.70
C ASP A 859 30.88 39.78 23.24
N ARG A 860 31.41 40.56 22.29
CA ARG A 860 31.55 40.24 20.86
C ARG A 860 33.03 40.26 20.46
N ARG A 861 33.41 39.44 19.47
CA ARG A 861 34.33 39.86 18.39
C ARG A 861 34.11 39.04 17.12
N LEU A 862 34.47 39.64 15.98
CA LEU A 862 34.26 39.09 14.64
C LEU A 862 35.54 38.40 14.13
N GLY A 863 35.39 37.44 13.20
CA GLY A 863 36.55 36.76 12.60
C GLY A 863 36.25 35.89 11.37
N LEU A 864 36.09 36.54 10.21
CA LEU A 864 36.33 36.01 8.85
C LEU A 864 35.41 34.90 8.29
N ARG A 865 35.28 34.92 6.95
CA ARG A 865 34.62 33.91 6.09
C ARG A 865 35.70 33.15 5.29
N PRO A 866 35.37 31.99 4.72
CA PRO A 866 35.35 31.91 3.26
C PRO A 866 33.96 31.53 2.67
N GLY A 867 33.87 31.49 1.33
CA GLY A 867 32.62 31.36 0.58
C GLY A 867 32.03 29.94 0.46
N PRO A 868 30.83 29.81 -0.15
CA PRO A 868 30.01 28.60 -0.06
C PRO A 868 30.32 27.54 -1.14
N ARG A 869 29.98 26.29 -0.82
CA ARG A 869 29.51 25.30 -1.80
C ARG A 869 28.00 25.13 -1.63
N LEU A 870 27.26 25.14 -2.73
CA LEU A 870 25.82 24.88 -2.75
C LEU A 870 25.56 23.36 -2.89
N GLU A 871 24.28 22.99 -2.78
CA GLU A 871 23.72 21.64 -2.90
C GLU A 871 24.08 20.73 -1.71
N ARG A 872 23.15 19.97 -1.10
CA ARG A 872 21.93 19.39 -1.67
C ARG A 872 20.71 19.59 -0.76
N ARG A 873 19.52 19.69 -1.35
CA ARG A 873 18.23 19.61 -0.64
C ARG A 873 17.22 18.83 -1.48
N ALA A 874 16.73 17.72 -0.94
CA ALA A 874 15.39 17.21 -1.20
C ALA A 874 14.69 17.14 0.16
N ARG A 875 13.69 18.01 0.38
CA ARG A 875 12.78 17.96 1.53
C ARG A 875 11.42 18.38 0.99
N CYS A 876 10.46 17.46 0.98
CA CYS A 876 9.07 17.80 0.69
C CYS A 876 8.59 18.87 1.67
N ARG A 877 7.96 19.93 1.16
CA ARG A 877 7.41 21.03 1.97
C ARG A 877 5.97 21.29 1.56
N CYS A 878 5.04 20.54 2.14
CA CYS A 878 3.64 20.94 2.19
C CYS A 878 3.50 22.13 3.15
N GLN A 879 3.69 23.36 2.66
CA GLN A 879 3.44 24.57 3.45
C GLN A 879 1.99 25.01 3.31
N HIS A 880 1.14 24.62 4.28
CA HIS A 880 -0.16 25.25 4.45
C HIS A 880 -0.02 26.77 4.68
N ARG A 881 -0.84 27.55 3.97
CA ARG A 881 -0.93 29.00 4.16
C ARG A 881 -2.38 29.50 4.10
N VAL A 882 -3.22 28.97 4.99
CA VAL A 882 -4.52 29.58 5.28
C VAL A 882 -4.26 30.90 6.02
N ARG A 883 -4.50 32.03 5.36
CA ARG A 883 -4.51 33.35 5.99
C ARG A 883 -5.86 33.59 6.68
N LEU A 884 -5.92 33.33 7.98
CA LEU A 884 -6.90 34.00 8.85
C LEU A 884 -6.31 35.32 9.37
N PRO A 885 -7.04 36.44 9.34
CA PRO A 885 -6.55 37.70 9.88
C PRO A 885 -6.61 37.69 11.41
N ARG A 886 -5.47 37.93 12.09
CA ARG A 886 -5.47 38.32 13.50
C ARG A 886 -5.54 39.84 13.63
N GLN A 887 -6.31 40.30 14.60
CA GLN A 887 -6.28 41.68 15.09
C GLN A 887 -4.88 42.00 15.66
N LEU A 888 -4.47 43.26 15.53
CA LEU A 888 -3.37 43.83 16.31
C LEU A 888 -3.94 44.40 17.62
N ASP A 889 -3.15 44.33 18.71
CA ASP A 889 -3.58 44.76 20.05
C ASP A 889 -2.90 46.08 20.48
N ARG A 890 -3.66 46.90 21.22
CA ARG A 890 -3.29 48.11 22.00
C ARG A 890 -2.44 49.23 21.36
N GLY A 891 -3.09 50.38 21.20
CA GLY A 891 -2.51 51.73 21.33
C GLY A 891 -3.33 52.53 22.36
N GLU A 892 -2.65 53.16 23.32
CA GLU A 892 -3.16 53.69 24.61
C GLU A 892 -4.40 54.62 24.67
N ARG A 893 -5.18 54.45 25.77
CA ARG A 893 -5.88 55.46 26.61
C ARG A 893 -6.91 56.45 25.99
N GLY A 894 -8.09 56.54 26.61
CA GLY A 894 -8.91 57.77 26.60
C GLY A 894 -10.40 57.57 26.92
N ALA A 895 -10.90 58.23 27.97
CA ALA A 895 -12.27 58.16 28.50
C ALA A 895 -13.41 58.60 27.54
N GLY A 896 -14.67 58.30 27.90
CA GLY A 896 -15.87 58.91 27.29
C GLY A 896 -17.15 58.10 27.46
N ASP A 897 -18.17 58.70 28.07
CA ASP A 897 -19.48 58.07 28.34
C ASP A 897 -20.59 58.48 27.34
N ALA A 898 -21.67 57.69 27.35
CA ALA A 898 -23.07 58.10 27.13
C ALA A 898 -23.53 58.81 25.82
N HIS A 899 -24.30 58.04 25.03
CA HIS A 899 -25.71 58.32 24.68
C HIS A 899 -26.21 59.60 23.96
N LEU A 900 -27.15 59.35 23.02
CA LEU A 900 -28.46 60.02 22.78
C LEU A 900 -28.73 60.89 21.52
N HIS A 901 -30.03 60.86 21.17
CA HIS A 901 -30.87 61.76 20.35
C HIS A 901 -30.71 61.93 18.81
N ARG A 902 -31.49 61.10 18.06
CA ARG A 902 -32.73 61.44 17.30
C ARG A 902 -32.69 62.46 16.11
N PRO A 903 -33.75 62.55 15.25
CA PRO A 903 -33.59 62.63 13.78
C PRO A 903 -34.23 63.88 13.11
N LEU A 904 -34.23 63.93 11.76
CA LEU A 904 -35.31 64.49 10.90
C LEU A 904 -35.19 64.07 9.41
N THR A 905 -36.18 64.41 8.57
CA THR A 905 -36.44 63.91 7.18
C THR A 905 -37.11 65.01 6.29
N PRO A 906 -37.50 64.80 5.00
CA PRO A 906 -37.10 63.82 3.97
C PRO A 906 -36.25 64.49 2.84
N PRO A 907 -36.67 64.99 1.64
CA PRO A 907 -37.85 64.80 0.72
C PRO A 907 -37.52 64.51 -0.80
N THR A 908 -38.51 64.01 -1.57
CA THR A 908 -38.76 64.17 -3.05
C THR A 908 -37.69 63.74 -4.12
N ALA A 909 -38.00 63.34 -5.36
CA ALA A 909 -39.26 63.00 -6.10
C ALA A 909 -38.96 62.22 -7.43
N ASP A 910 -40.01 61.88 -8.20
CA ASP A 910 -40.07 61.41 -9.63
C ASP A 910 -39.43 60.06 -10.01
N GLY A 911 -39.92 59.26 -10.99
CA GLY A 911 -41.10 59.32 -11.87
C GLY A 911 -41.17 58.05 -12.79
N PRO A 912 -42.32 57.63 -13.38
CA PRO A 912 -42.55 56.19 -13.67
C PRO A 912 -43.07 55.78 -15.07
N GLY A 913 -43.17 54.46 -15.31
CA GLY A 913 -44.14 53.84 -16.25
C GLY A 913 -43.68 52.50 -16.88
N ALA A 914 -44.55 51.59 -17.34
CA ALA A 914 -45.98 51.32 -17.06
C ALA A 914 -46.38 49.93 -17.64
N GLY A 915 -47.30 49.17 -17.01
CA GLY A 915 -47.79 47.89 -17.56
C GLY A 915 -48.67 47.04 -16.62
N VAL A 916 -49.97 46.98 -16.87
CA VAL A 916 -51.11 46.41 -16.08
C VAL A 916 -52.25 46.11 -17.10
N PRO A 917 -53.30 45.24 -16.92
CA PRO A 917 -53.79 44.40 -15.79
C PRO A 917 -53.70 42.87 -16.07
N GLY A 918 -54.32 41.91 -15.36
CA GLY A 918 -55.49 41.95 -14.45
C GLY A 918 -55.77 40.65 -13.64
N PRO A 919 -56.92 40.55 -12.93
CA PRO A 919 -56.96 39.82 -11.64
C PRO A 919 -58.12 38.81 -11.40
N SER A 920 -57.90 37.90 -10.43
CA SER A 920 -58.88 37.41 -9.44
C SER A 920 -58.11 36.63 -8.35
N ALA A 921 -58.17 36.92 -7.04
CA ALA A 921 -59.29 37.10 -6.10
C ALA A 921 -59.87 35.75 -5.60
N GLY A 922 -59.59 35.39 -4.33
CA GLY A 922 -59.90 34.08 -3.76
C GLY A 922 -59.48 33.87 -2.30
N THR A 923 -59.75 34.84 -1.42
CA THR A 923 -59.49 34.71 0.04
C THR A 923 -60.58 33.91 0.76
N ILE A 924 -60.20 33.05 1.72
CA ILE A 924 -60.83 32.91 3.06
C ILE A 924 -59.97 31.97 3.95
N SER A 925 -59.82 32.36 5.22
CA SER A 925 -59.18 31.60 6.32
C SER A 925 -60.19 31.49 7.48
N PRO A 926 -59.86 31.06 8.73
CA PRO A 926 -58.76 30.24 9.29
C PRO A 926 -59.28 29.10 10.23
N GLY A 927 -58.42 28.40 10.98
CA GLY A 927 -58.85 27.72 12.23
C GLY A 927 -57.90 26.69 12.88
N GLY A 928 -57.55 26.88 14.17
CA GLY A 928 -56.93 25.89 15.09
C GLY A 928 -55.45 25.51 14.79
N ARG A 929 -54.38 25.87 15.52
CA ARG A 929 -54.04 26.02 16.97
C ARG A 929 -53.83 24.71 17.77
N GLY A 930 -52.58 24.50 18.19
CA GLY A 930 -52.15 23.62 19.30
C GLY A 930 -51.55 22.27 18.86
N GLY A 931 -50.43 21.79 19.40
CA GLY A 931 -49.47 22.44 20.32
C GLY A 931 -48.39 21.49 20.86
N CYS A 932 -47.16 22.00 21.00
CA CYS A 932 -46.01 21.50 21.78
C CYS A 932 -45.85 19.98 22.05
N ARG A 933 -44.89 19.34 21.37
CA ARG A 933 -43.56 19.09 21.95
C ARG A 933 -42.51 18.81 20.88
#